data_AF-A0A291QW60-F1
#
_entry.id   AF-A0A291QW60-F1
#
_cell.length_a   1.000
_cell.length_b   1.000
_cell.length_c   1.000
_cell.angle_alpha   90.00
_cell.angle_beta   90.00
_cell.angle_gamma   90.00
#
_symmetry.space_group_name_H-M   'P 1'
#
loop_
_entity.id
_entity.type
_entity.pdbx_description
1 polymer ?
#
loop_
_entity_poly.entity_id
_entity_poly.type
_entity_poly.pdbx_seq_one_letter_code
_entity_poly.pdbx_strand_id
1 'polypeptide(L)'
;MRFGILMVLGLLFANAHQSKARGLTYTQIPEALLGEWFDAKTGDFTYAFYKDELIYHETLWHYQDIKQNGRYLVLTIQNERGSRVALKLDFGKKGLKISSSKNESGHYAREVEEGSVKHRLRRYDGNVLKNDTVYYSGYIVNHSEKDSVITVLNNNILNNYLGASQESFRIKVQPGGYFNAKIPVACPGYLQAVGPYHGFNVYVEPGTHLFEIFKPGKPAYGGDGGLLARENWIFAGNIDYLSDPLNYLDKVKGLSPAAYKVFLDQYKARQLRFLDSVNASKSISPRTYQVQQLNIEYSIAAFKCRYNDIMYKASKKLGGNYEAVKLPFSYFDFVDSLPVNDLGIIAPGYTGFIRRMKNMKDVDNDFKQPYQDPTMDSLLTVFRWTKDLATILDAEDLNFIKLLLRATPQEKDQLIQNNPSAINSYLDKYAYLSIIPQVVRFTKTFLKDSFHIERGLTADLVASSDIMLQCAGHGIQLPAEFFGKEVALFSNEVVAEKTFSLYNMTMIPQMAKEKEAAKKRKRRNMDWNYIDPEGIISNDTIANNGYTLVFINKFADLDPLVKSKMIEVFFAVYPAQAELYNPEAPKEVIFIMDPGFEGVAASANNITRFNSNWFVSHPTDYDVVTHEVMHITQAYTKVNYQPLWVTEGIADYVRYTLGRYNKEANWYWPDYKAGQNYTDAYRITARFFYWLETKRKKGIMQALDKAMREGTYDEDFWSKETGESINELWNSYKEHPSVD
;
A
#
# COMPACT_ATOMS: atom_id res chain seq x y z
N MET A 1 18.79 55.86 8.90
CA MET A 1 19.15 55.87 7.46
C MET A 1 18.50 54.67 6.80
N ARG A 2 17.52 54.93 5.94
CA ARG A 2 16.77 53.98 5.08
C ARG A 2 17.28 54.14 3.66
N PHE A 3 17.25 53.05 2.87
CA PHE A 3 16.93 52.92 1.43
C PHE A 3 17.26 51.44 1.09
N GLY A 4 16.44 50.57 0.50
CA GLY A 4 15.18 50.68 -0.22
C GLY A 4 15.28 49.89 -1.55
N ILE A 5 14.27 49.06 -1.84
CA ILE A 5 13.72 48.67 -3.18
C ILE A 5 13.99 47.23 -3.69
N LEU A 6 12.92 46.41 -3.56
CA LEU A 6 12.15 45.59 -4.53
C LEU A 6 12.78 44.87 -5.76
N MET A 7 12.34 43.60 -5.88
CA MET A 7 11.86 42.85 -7.07
C MET A 7 12.51 43.07 -8.45
N VAL A 8 13.02 41.99 -9.07
CA VAL A 8 12.55 41.50 -10.39
C VAL A 8 12.74 39.97 -10.47
N LEU A 9 11.61 39.28 -10.62
CA LEU A 9 11.45 37.90 -11.09
C LEU A 9 11.04 38.00 -12.57
N GLY A 10 11.69 37.26 -13.46
CA GLY A 10 11.25 37.06 -14.85
C GLY A 10 12.19 37.64 -15.90
N LEU A 11 12.87 36.74 -16.64
CA LEU A 11 13.22 36.83 -18.08
C LEU A 11 14.44 35.94 -18.39
N LEU A 12 14.24 34.63 -18.47
CA LEU A 12 15.12 33.70 -19.22
C LEU A 12 14.28 32.59 -19.87
N PHE A 13 13.18 32.97 -20.53
CA PHE A 13 12.43 32.13 -21.47
C PHE A 13 11.92 33.01 -22.61
N ALA A 14 12.84 33.44 -23.48
CA ALA A 14 12.51 33.99 -24.79
C ALA A 14 13.83 34.10 -25.57
N ASN A 15 14.19 33.04 -26.30
CA ASN A 15 14.97 33.10 -27.55
C ASN A 15 15.31 31.68 -28.03
N ALA A 16 14.27 30.93 -28.41
CA ALA A 16 14.40 29.76 -29.28
C ALA A 16 13.25 29.72 -30.29
N HIS A 17 12.76 30.87 -30.74
CA HIS A 17 11.76 31.00 -31.81
C HIS A 17 12.09 32.20 -32.69
N GLN A 18 13.15 32.09 -33.49
CA GLN A 18 13.28 32.81 -34.75
C GLN A 18 14.51 32.35 -35.54
N SER A 19 14.33 31.38 -36.42
CA SER A 19 15.13 31.24 -37.65
C SER A 19 14.33 30.50 -38.72
N LYS A 20 13.26 31.14 -39.22
CA LYS A 20 12.63 30.77 -40.49
C LYS A 20 12.93 31.90 -41.48
N ALA A 21 13.94 31.72 -42.32
CA ALA A 21 13.96 32.12 -43.73
C ALA A 21 15.39 32.00 -44.32
N ARG A 22 15.65 30.90 -45.05
CA ARG A 22 16.11 30.90 -46.46
C ARG A 22 16.60 29.49 -46.86
N GLY A 23 15.87 28.89 -47.80
CA GLY A 23 16.41 28.00 -48.83
C GLY A 23 16.83 26.58 -48.42
N LEU A 24 15.85 25.68 -48.35
CA LEU A 24 15.82 24.29 -48.88
C LEU A 24 14.86 23.45 -48.03
N THR A 25 13.68 23.17 -48.59
CA THR A 25 12.65 22.31 -48.02
C THR A 25 12.98 20.84 -48.28
N TYR A 26 13.45 20.13 -47.25
CA TYR A 26 13.33 18.67 -47.11
C TYR A 26 12.99 18.38 -45.64
N THR A 27 11.75 18.67 -45.27
CA THR A 27 11.32 18.75 -43.86
C THR A 27 10.88 17.43 -43.24
N GLN A 28 11.18 16.26 -43.83
CA GLN A 28 10.79 14.99 -43.22
C GLN A 28 11.88 13.93 -43.34
N ILE A 29 12.22 13.32 -42.21
CA ILE A 29 12.93 12.06 -42.17
C ILE A 29 12.19 11.05 -43.07
N PRO A 30 12.88 10.34 -43.98
CA PRO A 30 12.22 9.38 -44.86
C PRO A 30 11.46 8.34 -44.05
N GLU A 31 10.24 7.99 -44.47
CA GLU A 31 9.41 6.98 -43.80
C GLU A 31 10.14 5.62 -43.69
N ALA A 32 10.91 5.28 -44.73
CA ALA A 32 11.78 4.11 -44.76
C ALA A 32 12.95 4.14 -43.75
N LEU A 33 13.15 5.23 -43.02
CA LEU A 33 14.10 5.34 -41.91
C LEU A 33 13.43 5.28 -40.53
N LEU A 34 12.15 5.66 -40.43
CA LEU A 34 11.44 5.73 -39.14
C LEU A 34 11.41 4.39 -38.42
N GLY A 35 11.60 4.42 -37.10
CA GLY A 35 11.59 3.24 -36.22
C GLY A 35 12.97 2.92 -35.65
N GLU A 36 13.04 1.79 -34.94
CA GLU A 36 14.23 1.32 -34.23
C GLU A 36 15.14 0.48 -35.15
N TRP A 37 16.44 0.62 -34.95
CA TRP A 37 17.49 -0.02 -35.72
C TRP A 37 18.54 -0.61 -34.80
N PHE A 38 18.88 -1.85 -35.08
CA PHE A 38 19.81 -2.67 -34.31
C PHE A 38 21.05 -2.96 -35.15
N ASP A 39 22.21 -3.03 -34.51
CA ASP A 39 23.44 -3.49 -35.16
C ASP A 39 23.25 -4.90 -35.72
N ALA A 40 23.45 -5.09 -37.02
CA ALA A 40 23.17 -6.35 -37.70
C ALA A 40 24.13 -7.50 -37.31
N LYS A 41 25.23 -7.22 -36.63
CA LYS A 41 26.24 -8.20 -36.19
C LYS A 41 26.06 -8.62 -34.73
N THR A 42 25.61 -7.71 -33.87
CA THR A 42 25.44 -7.99 -32.43
C THR A 42 23.98 -8.10 -32.03
N GLY A 43 23.08 -7.46 -32.78
CA GLY A 43 21.68 -7.27 -32.46
C GLY A 43 21.46 -6.22 -31.38
N ASP A 44 22.46 -5.41 -31.02
CA ASP A 44 22.30 -4.39 -29.99
C ASP A 44 21.54 -3.18 -30.55
N PHE A 45 20.70 -2.55 -29.72
CA PHE A 45 20.02 -1.32 -30.10
C PHE A 45 21.06 -0.22 -30.35
N THR A 46 20.84 0.64 -31.35
CA THR A 46 21.78 1.74 -31.62
C THR A 46 21.08 3.02 -32.03
N TYR A 47 20.06 2.93 -32.89
CA TYR A 47 19.31 4.09 -33.37
C TYR A 47 17.81 3.90 -33.24
N ALA A 48 17.08 4.98 -32.99
CA ALA A 48 15.65 5.06 -33.28
C ALA A 48 15.32 6.40 -33.93
N PHE A 49 14.90 6.37 -35.19
CA PHE A 49 14.55 7.58 -35.93
C PHE A 49 13.06 7.84 -35.79
N TYR A 50 12.70 9.00 -35.24
CA TYR A 50 11.34 9.52 -35.23
C TYR A 50 11.26 10.82 -36.03
N LYS A 51 10.05 11.36 -36.18
CA LYS A 51 9.79 12.51 -37.06
C LYS A 51 10.62 13.74 -36.66
N ASP A 52 10.60 14.05 -35.37
CA ASP A 52 11.21 15.28 -34.83
C ASP A 52 12.50 14.99 -34.05
N GLU A 53 12.73 13.72 -33.70
CA GLU A 53 13.73 13.30 -32.73
C GLU A 53 14.47 12.03 -33.19
N LEU A 54 15.67 11.83 -32.65
CA LEU A 54 16.52 10.67 -32.86
C LEU A 54 17.04 10.16 -31.52
N ILE A 55 16.94 8.86 -31.28
CA ILE A 55 17.74 8.20 -30.25
C ILE A 55 19.02 7.66 -30.89
N TYR A 56 20.17 7.98 -30.31
CA TYR A 56 21.47 7.45 -30.71
C TYR A 56 22.31 7.18 -29.47
N HIS A 57 22.70 5.90 -29.27
CA HIS A 57 23.32 5.40 -28.03
C HIS A 57 22.54 5.83 -26.78
N GLU A 58 21.27 5.39 -26.71
CA GLU A 58 20.39 5.55 -25.54
C GLU A 58 20.17 7.02 -25.09
N THR A 59 20.50 7.97 -25.95
CA THR A 59 20.47 9.42 -25.70
C THR A 59 19.56 10.08 -26.73
N LEU A 60 18.81 11.11 -26.31
CA LEU A 60 17.98 11.92 -27.19
C LEU A 60 18.82 12.95 -27.98
N TRP A 61 18.55 13.07 -29.27
CA TRP A 61 19.16 14.00 -30.21
C TRP A 61 18.10 14.67 -31.08
N HIS A 62 18.39 15.90 -31.50
CA HIS A 62 17.55 16.69 -32.40
C HIS A 62 18.24 16.93 -33.74
N TYR A 63 17.47 16.85 -34.83
CA TYR A 63 17.95 17.15 -36.16
C TYR A 63 18.28 18.64 -36.30
N GLN A 64 19.50 18.94 -36.72
CA GLN A 64 19.95 20.30 -37.05
C GLN A 64 19.92 20.55 -38.56
N ASP A 65 20.22 19.52 -39.34
CA ASP A 65 20.30 19.60 -40.80
C ASP A 65 20.11 18.21 -41.41
N ILE A 66 19.40 18.13 -42.54
CA ILE A 66 19.10 16.90 -43.27
C ILE A 66 19.41 17.17 -44.75
N LYS A 67 20.44 16.52 -45.29
CA LYS A 67 20.93 16.75 -46.65
C LYS A 67 21.06 15.48 -47.47
N GLN A 68 20.47 15.48 -48.66
CA GLN A 68 20.71 14.44 -49.66
C GLN A 68 22.00 14.76 -50.43
N ASN A 69 23.00 13.89 -50.31
CA ASN A 69 24.30 14.01 -50.97
C ASN A 69 24.52 12.80 -51.89
N GLY A 70 24.05 12.90 -53.14
CA GLY A 70 24.08 11.79 -54.09
C GLY A 70 23.26 10.60 -53.59
N ARG A 71 23.89 9.44 -53.44
CA ARG A 71 23.25 8.23 -52.87
C ARG A 71 23.08 8.24 -51.35
N TYR A 72 23.67 9.21 -50.66
CA TYR A 72 23.71 9.24 -49.20
C TYR A 72 22.74 10.28 -48.64
N LEU A 73 22.13 9.95 -47.50
CA LEU A 73 21.45 10.93 -46.65
C LEU A 73 22.40 11.30 -45.50
N VAL A 74 22.62 12.59 -45.29
CA VAL A 74 23.47 13.10 -44.20
C VAL A 74 22.60 13.83 -43.18
N LEU A 75 22.62 13.36 -41.94
CA LEU A 75 21.91 13.95 -40.81
C LEU A 75 22.93 14.61 -39.88
N THR A 76 22.80 15.91 -39.64
CA THR A 76 23.52 16.58 -38.56
C THR A 76 22.61 16.64 -37.35
N ILE A 77 23.07 16.10 -36.23
CA ILE A 77 22.29 15.97 -35.00
C ILE A 77 23.01 16.64 -33.83
N GLN A 78 22.23 17.13 -32.87
CA GLN A 78 22.74 17.76 -31.65
C GLN A 78 21.96 17.25 -30.42
N ASN A 79 22.67 16.93 -29.34
CA ASN A 79 22.05 16.60 -28.06
C ASN A 79 21.94 17.84 -27.16
N GLU A 80 21.24 17.72 -26.03
CA GLU A 80 21.06 18.82 -25.07
C GLU A 80 22.38 19.36 -24.49
N ARG A 81 23.44 18.55 -24.46
CA ARG A 81 24.78 18.98 -24.03
C ARG A 81 25.53 19.78 -25.11
N GLY A 82 24.89 20.04 -26.24
CA GLY A 82 25.46 20.78 -27.36
C GLY A 82 26.41 19.98 -28.25
N SER A 83 26.64 18.70 -27.96
CA SER A 83 27.50 17.83 -28.79
C SER A 83 26.86 17.64 -30.17
N ARG A 84 27.66 17.73 -31.23
CA ARG A 84 27.20 17.55 -32.61
C ARG A 84 27.81 16.32 -33.26
N VAL A 85 27.00 15.58 -34.03
CA VAL A 85 27.42 14.42 -34.81
C VAL A 85 26.81 14.51 -36.20
N ALA A 86 27.59 14.16 -37.23
CA ALA A 86 27.06 13.94 -38.56
C ALA A 86 26.95 12.43 -38.83
N LEU A 87 25.77 11.97 -39.22
CA LEU A 87 25.49 10.59 -39.63
C LEU A 87 25.33 10.54 -41.14
N LYS A 88 26.14 9.73 -41.80
CA LYS A 88 26.06 9.45 -43.24
C LYS A 88 25.40 8.09 -43.44
N LEU A 89 24.20 8.10 -44.01
CA LEU A 89 23.34 6.94 -44.23
C LEU A 89 23.40 6.52 -45.71
N ASP A 90 23.61 5.23 -45.94
CA ASP A 90 23.62 4.59 -47.26
C ASP A 90 22.58 3.48 -47.32
N PHE A 91 21.54 3.69 -48.11
CA PHE A 91 20.50 2.69 -48.38
C PHE A 91 21.01 1.73 -49.45
N GLY A 92 21.83 0.76 -49.03
CA GLY A 92 22.40 -0.25 -49.92
C GLY A 92 21.50 -1.48 -50.09
N LYS A 93 21.84 -2.34 -51.05
CA LYS A 93 21.17 -3.64 -51.26
C LYS A 93 21.27 -4.60 -50.06
N LYS A 94 22.19 -4.36 -49.12
CA LYS A 94 22.46 -5.18 -47.92
C LYS A 94 21.88 -4.57 -46.63
N GLY A 95 20.97 -3.60 -46.74
CA GLY A 95 20.41 -2.88 -45.60
C GLY A 95 21.01 -1.48 -45.40
N LEU A 96 20.71 -0.88 -44.25
CA LEU A 96 21.13 0.48 -43.92
C LEU A 96 22.56 0.48 -43.36
N LYS A 97 23.48 1.13 -44.05
CA LYS A 97 24.82 1.40 -43.51
C LYS A 97 24.86 2.82 -42.98
N ILE A 98 25.27 2.99 -41.73
CA ILE A 98 25.45 4.31 -41.10
C ILE A 98 26.91 4.47 -40.73
N SER A 99 27.50 5.62 -41.06
CA SER A 99 28.82 6.03 -40.59
C SER A 99 28.73 7.39 -39.91
N SER A 100 29.33 7.53 -38.73
CA SER A 100 29.31 8.77 -37.96
C SER A 100 30.61 9.56 -38.11
N SER A 101 30.54 10.88 -37.88
CA SER A 101 31.72 11.74 -37.77
C SER A 101 32.62 11.42 -36.57
N LYS A 102 32.21 10.48 -35.70
CA LYS A 102 33.01 9.93 -34.59
C LYS A 102 33.75 8.64 -34.97
N ASN A 103 33.87 8.34 -36.26
CA ASN A 103 34.51 7.13 -36.82
C ASN A 103 33.81 5.81 -36.45
N GLU A 104 32.53 5.85 -36.07
CA GLU A 104 31.71 4.64 -35.95
C GLU A 104 31.12 4.30 -37.32
N SER A 105 31.11 3.02 -37.70
CA SER A 105 30.47 2.57 -38.94
C SER A 105 29.92 1.16 -38.77
N GLY A 106 28.68 0.95 -39.20
CA GLY A 106 27.98 -0.33 -39.02
C GLY A 106 26.86 -0.54 -40.05
N HIS A 107 26.35 -1.77 -40.10
CA HIS A 107 25.13 -2.10 -40.82
C HIS A 107 24.03 -2.35 -39.81
N TYR A 108 22.82 -1.88 -40.13
CA TYR A 108 21.70 -1.88 -39.20
C TYR A 108 20.44 -2.42 -39.86
N ALA A 109 19.64 -3.12 -39.06
CA ALA A 109 18.40 -3.75 -39.48
C ALA A 109 17.27 -3.41 -38.49
N ARG A 110 16.02 -3.40 -38.99
CA ARG A 110 14.81 -3.20 -38.18
C ARG A 110 14.45 -4.45 -37.38
N GLU A 111 14.64 -5.60 -38.00
CA GLU A 111 14.47 -6.91 -37.40
C GLU A 111 15.81 -7.63 -37.50
N VAL A 112 16.31 -8.08 -36.37
CA VAL A 112 17.49 -8.94 -36.36
C VAL A 112 16.97 -10.35 -36.64
N GLU A 113 17.34 -10.95 -37.78
CA GLU A 113 17.08 -12.37 -38.00
C GLU A 113 17.67 -13.12 -36.80
N GLU A 114 16.88 -13.97 -36.12
CA GLU A 114 17.25 -14.58 -34.83
C GLU A 114 18.64 -15.24 -34.84
N GLY A 115 19.12 -15.72 -35.99
CA GLY A 115 20.45 -16.30 -36.16
C GLY A 115 21.64 -15.32 -36.15
N SER A 116 21.39 -14.01 -36.22
CA SER A 116 22.44 -12.96 -36.24
C SER A 116 22.63 -12.24 -34.91
N VAL A 117 21.67 -12.36 -33.98
CA VAL A 117 21.82 -11.85 -32.60
C VAL A 117 22.85 -12.69 -31.84
N LYS A 118 23.81 -12.05 -31.18
CA LYS A 118 24.74 -12.75 -30.29
C LYS A 118 24.14 -12.89 -28.90
N HIS A 119 23.45 -14.01 -28.67
CA HIS A 119 22.93 -14.47 -27.37
C HIS A 119 24.06 -14.90 -26.42
N ARG A 120 24.86 -13.92 -26.01
CA ARG A 120 26.22 -14.08 -25.49
C ARG A 120 26.35 -14.13 -23.97
N LEU A 121 25.26 -13.93 -23.23
CA LEU A 121 25.32 -13.84 -21.77
C LEU A 121 25.63 -15.20 -21.15
N ARG A 122 26.71 -15.27 -20.38
CA ARG A 122 27.14 -16.48 -19.67
C ARG A 122 26.25 -16.74 -18.47
N ARG A 123 26.08 -18.01 -18.09
CA ARG A 123 25.44 -18.40 -16.83
C ARG A 123 26.02 -17.61 -15.65
N TYR A 124 25.20 -17.37 -14.64
CA TYR A 124 25.67 -16.86 -13.37
C TYR A 124 26.49 -17.92 -12.64
N ASP A 125 27.56 -17.44 -12.03
CA ASP A 125 28.58 -18.16 -11.31
C ASP A 125 28.71 -17.55 -9.91
N GLY A 126 28.08 -18.19 -8.92
CA GLY A 126 28.19 -17.81 -7.50
C GLY A 126 27.15 -16.78 -7.02
N ASN A 127 27.53 -15.99 -6.01
CA ASN A 127 26.63 -15.05 -5.35
C ASN A 127 26.35 -13.81 -6.24
N VAL A 128 25.07 -13.53 -6.47
CA VAL A 128 24.60 -12.43 -7.33
C VAL A 128 24.02 -11.24 -6.55
N LEU A 129 24.02 -11.33 -5.22
CA LEU A 129 23.55 -10.25 -4.34
C LEU A 129 24.59 -9.13 -4.27
N LYS A 130 24.15 -7.89 -4.52
CA LYS A 130 24.97 -6.68 -4.49
C LYS A 130 24.14 -5.49 -4.03
N ASN A 131 24.68 -4.59 -3.23
CA ASN A 131 24.06 -3.28 -3.00
C ASN A 131 24.41 -2.34 -4.17
N ASP A 132 23.63 -2.39 -5.25
CA ASP A 132 23.87 -1.57 -6.45
C ASP A 132 22.56 -1.02 -7.03
N THR A 133 22.66 -0.37 -8.18
CA THR A 133 21.56 0.25 -8.91
C THR A 133 21.52 -0.22 -10.36
N VAL A 134 20.35 -0.15 -10.97
CA VAL A 134 20.19 -0.11 -12.42
C VAL A 134 20.10 1.35 -12.83
N TYR A 135 20.93 1.78 -13.77
CA TYR A 135 20.68 3.04 -14.47
C TYR A 135 19.59 2.78 -15.49
N TYR A 136 18.38 3.28 -15.22
CA TYR A 136 17.22 3.06 -16.06
C TYR A 136 16.90 4.34 -16.81
N SER A 137 16.98 4.31 -18.15
CA SER A 137 16.59 5.42 -19.01
C SER A 137 15.64 4.97 -20.10
N GLY A 138 15.02 5.92 -20.79
CA GLY A 138 14.09 5.56 -21.83
C GLY A 138 13.52 6.76 -22.57
N TYR A 139 12.68 6.43 -23.55
CA TYR A 139 12.03 7.39 -24.42
C TYR A 139 10.58 6.97 -24.68
N ILE A 140 9.66 7.93 -24.58
CA ILE A 140 8.24 7.73 -24.89
C ILE A 140 7.96 8.27 -26.29
N VAL A 141 7.66 7.35 -27.22
CA VAL A 141 7.25 7.72 -28.58
C VAL A 141 5.98 8.55 -28.50
N ASN A 142 5.86 9.63 -29.27
CA ASN A 142 4.67 10.50 -29.29
C ASN A 142 4.23 11.02 -27.91
N HIS A 143 5.19 11.28 -27.01
CA HIS A 143 4.95 11.83 -25.68
C HIS A 143 4.00 13.05 -25.69
N SER A 144 3.01 13.03 -24.79
CA SER A 144 2.13 14.16 -24.50
C SER A 144 2.41 14.74 -23.11
N GLU A 145 1.93 15.96 -22.81
CA GLU A 145 2.07 16.56 -21.48
C GLU A 145 1.46 15.71 -20.34
N LYS A 146 0.52 14.80 -20.67
CA LYS A 146 -0.09 13.87 -19.71
C LYS A 146 0.88 12.76 -19.29
N ASP A 147 1.90 12.49 -20.10
CA ASP A 147 2.88 11.41 -19.90
C ASP A 147 4.10 11.90 -19.09
N SER A 148 3.87 12.84 -18.19
CA SER A 148 4.92 13.55 -17.43
C SER A 148 5.66 12.68 -16.41
N VAL A 149 5.20 11.45 -16.14
CA VAL A 149 5.78 10.54 -15.14
C VAL A 149 5.75 9.09 -15.62
N ILE A 150 6.88 8.39 -15.49
CA ILE A 150 6.97 6.93 -15.51
C ILE A 150 7.03 6.43 -14.07
N THR A 151 6.25 5.40 -13.75
CA THR A 151 6.31 4.76 -12.43
C THR A 151 7.05 3.43 -12.56
N VAL A 152 8.13 3.26 -11.82
CA VAL A 152 8.86 1.99 -11.72
C VAL A 152 8.61 1.38 -10.35
N LEU A 153 8.06 0.17 -10.35
CA LEU A 153 7.86 -0.61 -9.13
C LEU A 153 8.97 -1.65 -9.02
N ASN A 154 9.69 -1.61 -7.90
CA ASN A 154 10.77 -2.53 -7.63
C ASN A 154 10.26 -3.70 -6.79
N ASN A 155 10.15 -4.87 -7.43
CA ASN A 155 9.69 -6.10 -6.79
C ASN A 155 10.85 -6.93 -6.20
N ASN A 156 11.91 -6.26 -5.74
CA ASN A 156 13.06 -6.91 -5.15
C ASN A 156 12.61 -7.88 -4.05
N ILE A 157 13.01 -9.14 -4.19
CA ILE A 157 12.69 -10.20 -3.23
C ILE A 157 13.09 -9.82 -1.81
N LEU A 158 14.20 -9.12 -1.61
CA LEU A 158 14.61 -8.69 -0.27
C LEU A 158 13.59 -7.73 0.35
N ASN A 159 13.08 -6.76 -0.41
CA ASN A 159 12.09 -5.81 0.11
C ASN A 159 10.72 -6.48 0.32
N ASN A 160 10.25 -7.22 -0.69
CA ASN A 160 8.96 -7.90 -0.66
C ASN A 160 8.88 -8.98 0.44
N TYR A 161 9.99 -9.64 0.74
CA TYR A 161 10.04 -10.74 1.70
C TYR A 161 10.26 -10.25 3.13
N LEU A 162 11.00 -9.16 3.30
CA LEU A 162 11.28 -8.52 4.59
C LEU A 162 10.14 -7.58 5.05
N GLY A 163 8.94 -7.76 4.48
CA GLY A 163 7.71 -7.06 4.84
C GLY A 163 7.70 -5.56 4.51
N ALA A 164 8.71 -5.05 3.83
CA ALA A 164 8.69 -3.69 3.32
C ALA A 164 7.65 -3.58 2.19
N SER A 165 6.96 -2.43 2.10
CA SER A 165 6.11 -2.13 0.96
C SER A 165 6.93 -2.16 -0.33
N GLN A 166 6.31 -2.61 -1.42
CA GLN A 166 6.84 -2.46 -2.78
C GLN A 166 7.36 -1.02 -2.97
N GLU A 167 8.62 -0.87 -3.35
CA GLU A 167 9.18 0.46 -3.60
C GLU A 167 8.67 1.00 -4.94
N SER A 168 8.23 2.26 -4.93
CA SER A 168 7.69 2.94 -6.10
C SER A 168 8.53 4.18 -6.41
N PHE A 169 9.06 4.23 -7.63
CA PHE A 169 9.88 5.34 -8.11
C PHE A 169 9.13 6.08 -9.21
N ARG A 170 8.77 7.34 -8.95
CA ARG A 170 8.12 8.23 -9.92
C ARG A 170 9.20 9.04 -10.63
N ILE A 171 9.48 8.67 -11.87
CA ILE A 171 10.51 9.29 -12.71
C ILE A 171 9.86 10.36 -13.56
N LYS A 172 10.33 11.60 -13.44
CA LYS A 172 9.86 12.71 -14.27
C LYS A 172 10.33 12.53 -15.71
N VAL A 173 9.41 12.69 -16.65
CA VAL A 173 9.69 12.71 -18.09
C VAL A 173 10.06 14.14 -18.50
N GLN A 174 11.13 14.26 -19.26
CA GLN A 174 11.67 15.52 -19.77
C GLN A 174 10.85 15.99 -20.98
N PRO A 175 10.88 17.31 -21.30
CA PRO A 175 10.40 17.79 -22.59
C PRO A 175 11.06 17.00 -23.73
N GLY A 176 10.28 16.43 -24.63
CA GLY A 176 10.78 15.48 -25.65
C GLY A 176 10.73 14.00 -25.23
N GLY A 177 10.01 13.65 -24.17
CA GLY A 177 9.68 12.25 -23.86
C GLY A 177 10.81 11.39 -23.30
N TYR A 178 12.00 11.94 -23.08
CA TYR A 178 13.14 11.23 -22.47
C TYR A 178 13.03 11.18 -20.94
N PHE A 179 13.51 10.10 -20.32
CA PHE A 179 13.61 10.01 -18.87
C PHE A 179 14.82 9.19 -18.45
N ASN A 180 15.26 9.36 -17.20
CA ASN A 180 16.27 8.51 -16.57
C ASN A 180 16.19 8.57 -15.04
N ALA A 181 16.62 7.49 -14.39
CA ALA A 181 16.78 7.39 -12.95
C ALA A 181 17.79 6.28 -12.59
N LYS A 182 18.30 6.31 -11.36
CA LYS A 182 18.99 5.16 -10.76
C LYS A 182 18.01 4.44 -9.84
N ILE A 183 17.71 3.18 -10.15
CA ILE A 183 16.79 2.35 -9.38
C ILE A 183 17.61 1.36 -8.54
N PRO A 184 17.47 1.36 -7.20
CA PRO A 184 18.13 0.36 -6.35
C PRO A 184 17.70 -1.06 -6.72
N VAL A 185 18.65 -1.94 -7.02
CA VAL A 185 18.37 -3.34 -7.38
C VAL A 185 19.43 -4.21 -6.71
N ALA A 186 19.03 -5.07 -5.78
CA ALA A 186 19.97 -5.83 -4.97
C ALA A 186 20.40 -7.17 -5.59
N CYS A 187 19.62 -7.68 -6.54
CA CYS A 187 19.86 -8.93 -7.24
C CYS A 187 19.15 -8.90 -8.60
N PRO A 188 19.51 -9.79 -9.53
CA PRO A 188 18.76 -9.95 -10.77
C PRO A 188 17.28 -10.24 -10.53
N GLY A 189 16.39 -9.62 -11.30
CA GLY A 189 14.94 -9.75 -11.11
C GLY A 189 14.12 -8.81 -11.97
N TYR A 190 12.79 -8.81 -11.78
CA TYR A 190 11.88 -7.95 -12.53
C TYR A 190 11.68 -6.58 -11.85
N LEU A 191 11.80 -5.52 -12.63
CA LEU A 191 11.17 -4.23 -12.38
C LEU A 191 9.86 -4.17 -13.16
N GLN A 192 8.82 -3.58 -12.59
CA GLN A 192 7.61 -3.26 -13.33
C GLN A 192 7.63 -1.79 -13.73
N ALA A 193 7.80 -1.51 -15.02
CA ALA A 193 7.79 -0.15 -15.55
C ALA A 193 6.40 0.16 -16.12
N VAL A 194 5.74 1.18 -15.56
CA VAL A 194 4.39 1.62 -15.92
C VAL A 194 4.48 2.97 -16.63
N GLY A 195 4.08 2.97 -17.90
CA GLY A 195 4.03 4.15 -18.76
C GLY A 195 2.74 4.21 -19.58
N PRO A 196 2.63 5.17 -20.52
CA PRO A 196 1.37 5.50 -21.20
C PRO A 196 0.82 4.40 -22.12
N TYR A 197 1.69 3.50 -22.59
CA TYR A 197 1.30 2.41 -23.49
C TYR A 197 1.05 1.10 -22.76
N HIS A 198 1.76 0.87 -21.64
CA HIS A 198 1.83 -0.45 -21.02
C HIS A 198 2.51 -0.40 -19.64
N GLY A 199 2.21 -1.42 -18.83
CA GLY A 199 2.95 -1.78 -17.61
C GLY A 199 3.66 -3.11 -17.79
N PHE A 200 4.96 -3.11 -18.10
CA PHE A 200 5.72 -4.33 -18.38
C PHE A 200 6.68 -4.71 -17.26
N ASN A 201 6.85 -6.02 -17.08
CA ASN A 201 7.93 -6.57 -16.27
C ASN A 201 9.18 -6.68 -17.13
N VAL A 202 10.25 -6.02 -16.70
CA VAL A 202 11.54 -6.01 -17.39
C VAL A 202 12.58 -6.61 -16.48
N TYR A 203 13.26 -7.65 -16.98
CA TYR A 203 14.27 -8.34 -16.20
C TYR A 203 15.58 -7.56 -16.26
N VAL A 204 16.14 -7.24 -15.09
CA VAL A 204 17.32 -6.39 -14.93
C VAL A 204 18.34 -7.04 -14.01
N GLU A 205 19.59 -6.55 -14.08
CA GLU A 205 20.69 -6.95 -13.22
C GLU A 205 21.30 -5.72 -12.52
N PRO A 206 21.73 -5.84 -11.25
CA PRO A 206 22.45 -4.77 -10.56
C PRO A 206 23.70 -4.32 -11.35
N GLY A 207 23.94 -3.02 -11.44
CA GLY A 207 25.11 -2.43 -12.09
C GLY A 207 24.99 -2.25 -13.61
N THR A 208 23.81 -2.53 -14.20
CA THR A 208 23.56 -2.39 -15.65
C THR A 208 22.87 -1.07 -16.00
N HIS A 209 23.04 -0.66 -17.25
CA HIS A 209 22.23 0.33 -17.95
C HIS A 209 21.14 -0.37 -18.76
N LEU A 210 19.88 -0.14 -18.39
CA LEU A 210 18.73 -0.52 -19.19
C LEU A 210 18.14 0.73 -19.85
N PHE A 211 18.05 0.72 -21.17
CA PHE A 211 17.28 1.70 -21.93
C PHE A 211 16.01 1.06 -22.49
N GLU A 212 14.85 1.72 -22.35
CA GLU A 212 13.56 1.25 -22.87
C GLU A 212 12.87 2.30 -23.74
N ILE A 213 12.35 1.87 -24.90
CA ILE A 213 11.45 2.67 -25.73
C ILE A 213 10.00 2.25 -25.45
N PHE A 214 9.23 3.18 -24.89
CA PHE A 214 7.80 3.07 -24.67
C PHE A 214 7.06 3.39 -25.95
N LYS A 215 6.40 2.38 -26.53
CA LYS A 215 5.65 2.51 -27.78
C LYS A 215 4.48 1.52 -27.84
N PRO A 216 3.50 1.74 -28.75
CA PRO A 216 2.49 0.72 -29.02
C PRO A 216 3.15 -0.61 -29.45
N GLY A 217 2.71 -1.71 -28.84
CA GLY A 217 3.21 -3.06 -29.15
C GLY A 217 4.45 -3.46 -28.36
N LYS A 218 5.40 -4.14 -29.03
CA LYS A 218 6.60 -4.71 -28.39
C LYS A 218 7.61 -3.59 -28.05
N PRO A 219 8.08 -3.48 -26.80
CA PRO A 219 9.09 -2.50 -26.44
C PRO A 219 10.44 -2.80 -27.09
N ALA A 220 11.28 -1.79 -27.24
CA ALA A 220 12.67 -1.96 -27.66
C ALA A 220 13.60 -1.65 -26.47
N TYR A 221 14.65 -2.46 -26.33
CA TYR A 221 15.60 -2.35 -25.23
C TYR A 221 17.01 -2.09 -25.73
N GLY A 222 17.73 -1.21 -25.04
CA GLY A 222 19.14 -0.87 -25.26
C GLY A 222 19.95 -0.86 -23.97
N GLY A 223 21.20 -0.39 -24.06
CA GLY A 223 22.18 -0.51 -22.97
C GLY A 223 22.70 -1.95 -22.79
N ASP A 224 23.65 -2.13 -21.87
CA ASP A 224 24.24 -3.44 -21.59
C ASP A 224 23.25 -4.42 -20.92
N GLY A 225 22.20 -3.91 -20.27
CA GLY A 225 21.06 -4.69 -19.77
C GLY A 225 20.01 -5.04 -20.83
N GLY A 226 20.04 -4.39 -22.00
CA GLY A 226 18.98 -4.51 -23.02
C GLY A 226 18.86 -5.91 -23.64
N LEU A 227 19.97 -6.63 -23.80
CA LEU A 227 19.94 -8.00 -24.33
C LEU A 227 19.17 -8.95 -23.40
N LEU A 228 19.42 -8.87 -22.09
CA LEU A 228 18.76 -9.73 -21.11
C LEU A 228 17.26 -9.43 -21.01
N ALA A 229 16.89 -8.14 -21.00
CA ALA A 229 15.51 -7.70 -21.04
C ALA A 229 14.77 -8.25 -22.27
N ARG A 230 15.40 -8.17 -23.45
CA ARG A 230 14.84 -8.68 -24.70
C ARG A 230 14.68 -10.21 -24.69
N GLU A 231 15.68 -10.95 -24.23
CA GLU A 231 15.61 -12.42 -24.17
C GLU A 231 14.51 -12.90 -23.22
N ASN A 232 14.25 -12.17 -22.13
CA ASN A 232 13.20 -12.52 -21.17
C ASN A 232 11.77 -12.15 -21.64
N TRP A 233 11.65 -11.25 -22.62
CA TRP A 233 10.35 -10.81 -23.15
C TRP A 233 9.49 -11.98 -23.68
N ILE A 234 10.11 -12.99 -24.29
CA ILE A 234 9.42 -14.18 -24.83
C ILE A 234 8.61 -14.88 -23.75
N PHE A 235 9.10 -14.88 -22.51
CA PHE A 235 8.45 -15.50 -21.36
C PHE A 235 7.45 -14.57 -20.69
N ALA A 236 7.82 -13.30 -20.48
CA ALA A 236 6.94 -12.32 -19.84
C ALA A 236 5.67 -12.00 -20.66
N GLY A 237 5.76 -12.08 -21.99
CA GLY A 237 4.63 -11.86 -22.90
C GLY A 237 3.76 -13.09 -23.18
N ASN A 238 4.13 -14.28 -22.68
CA ASN A 238 3.39 -15.51 -22.91
C ASN A 238 2.41 -15.80 -21.76
N ILE A 239 1.11 -15.62 -22.02
CA ILE A 239 0.05 -15.81 -21.01
C ILE A 239 -0.06 -17.23 -20.45
N ASP A 240 0.42 -18.23 -21.18
CA ASP A 240 0.40 -19.64 -20.78
C ASP A 240 1.69 -20.07 -20.04
N TYR A 241 2.75 -19.27 -20.12
CA TYR A 241 4.02 -19.56 -19.46
C TYR A 241 3.94 -19.26 -17.97
N LEU A 242 4.07 -20.32 -17.15
CA LEU A 242 3.96 -20.25 -15.68
C LEU A 242 2.68 -19.55 -15.18
N SER A 243 1.58 -19.70 -15.94
CA SER A 243 0.24 -19.29 -15.54
C SER A 243 -0.17 -19.86 -14.18
N ASP A 244 -0.77 -19.01 -13.34
CA ASP A 244 -1.18 -19.39 -11.98
C ASP A 244 -2.22 -20.54 -12.04
N PRO A 245 -2.11 -21.58 -11.20
CA PRO A 245 -3.09 -22.66 -11.10
C PRO A 245 -4.55 -22.20 -10.91
N LEU A 246 -4.78 -20.98 -10.44
CA LEU A 246 -6.10 -20.34 -10.42
C LEU A 246 -6.76 -20.23 -11.81
N ASN A 247 -5.98 -20.30 -12.90
CA ASN A 247 -6.49 -20.32 -14.27
C ASN A 247 -6.97 -21.73 -14.69
N TYR A 248 -6.73 -22.76 -13.87
CA TYR A 248 -7.07 -24.16 -14.17
C TYR A 248 -7.96 -24.81 -13.11
N LEU A 249 -8.72 -24.03 -12.33
CA LEU A 249 -9.56 -24.52 -11.23
C LEU A 249 -10.47 -25.69 -11.63
N ASP A 250 -11.05 -25.64 -12.83
CA ASP A 250 -11.96 -26.68 -13.32
C ASP A 250 -11.24 -28.00 -13.63
N LYS A 251 -9.93 -27.95 -13.91
CA LYS A 251 -9.08 -29.14 -14.16
C LYS A 251 -8.51 -29.76 -12.89
N VAL A 252 -8.46 -28.99 -11.79
CA VAL A 252 -7.84 -29.42 -10.53
C VAL A 252 -8.84 -29.67 -9.41
N LYS A 253 -10.11 -29.27 -9.56
CA LYS A 253 -11.15 -29.48 -8.55
C LYS A 253 -11.21 -30.96 -8.13
N GLY A 254 -11.18 -31.19 -6.81
CA GLY A 254 -11.35 -32.52 -6.23
C GLY A 254 -10.16 -33.46 -6.39
N LEU A 255 -9.04 -33.01 -6.98
CA LEU A 255 -7.82 -33.81 -7.01
C LEU A 255 -7.30 -34.06 -5.59
N SER A 256 -6.87 -35.29 -5.32
CA SER A 256 -6.11 -35.59 -4.09
C SER A 256 -4.76 -34.86 -4.11
N PRO A 257 -4.08 -34.70 -2.96
CA PRO A 257 -2.76 -34.09 -2.92
C PRO A 257 -1.78 -34.76 -3.91
N ALA A 258 -1.76 -36.10 -3.96
CA ALA A 258 -0.91 -36.85 -4.89
C ALA A 258 -1.26 -36.58 -6.36
N ALA A 259 -2.54 -36.60 -6.73
CA ALA A 259 -2.97 -36.32 -8.10
C ALA A 259 -2.66 -34.87 -8.51
N TYR A 260 -2.74 -33.92 -7.57
CA TYR A 260 -2.35 -32.54 -7.80
C TYR A 260 -0.85 -32.38 -8.05
N LYS A 261 0.02 -33.11 -7.33
CA LYS A 261 1.47 -33.15 -7.63
C LYS A 261 1.71 -33.63 -9.06
N VAL A 262 1.07 -34.73 -9.46
CA VAL A 262 1.18 -35.29 -10.83
C VAL A 262 0.73 -34.28 -11.89
N PHE A 263 -0.39 -33.59 -11.66
CA PHE A 263 -0.85 -32.53 -12.57
C PHE A 263 0.20 -31.42 -12.74
N LEU A 264 0.80 -30.96 -11.64
CA LEU A 264 1.83 -29.93 -11.67
C LEU A 264 3.15 -30.43 -12.27
N ASP A 265 3.51 -31.70 -12.11
CA ASP A 265 4.69 -32.30 -12.73
C ASP A 265 4.53 -32.39 -14.26
N GLN A 266 3.34 -32.74 -14.73
CA GLN A 266 3.02 -32.69 -16.16
C GLN A 266 3.05 -31.26 -16.70
N TYR A 267 2.56 -30.29 -15.92
CA TYR A 267 2.64 -28.88 -16.27
C TYR A 267 4.10 -28.39 -16.33
N LYS A 268 4.92 -28.70 -15.33
CA LYS A 268 6.36 -28.45 -15.30
C LYS A 268 7.05 -29.01 -16.54
N ALA A 269 6.78 -30.26 -16.90
CA ALA A 269 7.37 -30.89 -18.09
C ALA A 269 6.99 -30.17 -19.40
N ARG A 270 5.78 -29.61 -19.51
CA ARG A 270 5.38 -28.76 -20.65
C ARG A 270 6.17 -27.46 -20.68
N GLN A 271 6.33 -26.79 -19.54
CA GLN A 271 7.08 -25.52 -19.45
C GLN A 271 8.57 -25.73 -19.77
N LEU A 272 9.17 -26.81 -19.29
CA LEU A 272 10.55 -27.18 -19.62
C LEU A 272 10.72 -27.46 -21.12
N ARG A 273 9.81 -28.22 -21.74
CA ARG A 273 9.85 -28.44 -23.21
C ARG A 273 9.72 -27.15 -24.01
N PHE A 274 8.89 -26.22 -23.55
CA PHE A 274 8.80 -24.89 -24.17
C PHE A 274 10.12 -24.13 -24.04
N LEU A 275 10.72 -24.08 -22.84
CA LEU A 275 12.03 -23.46 -22.62
C LEU A 275 13.13 -24.11 -23.48
N ASP A 276 13.16 -25.44 -23.55
CA ASP A 276 14.12 -26.20 -24.38
C ASP A 276 13.94 -25.90 -25.87
N SER A 277 12.69 -25.73 -26.33
CA SER A 277 12.41 -25.32 -27.71
C SER A 277 12.95 -23.92 -28.01
N VAL A 278 12.77 -22.96 -27.10
CA VAL A 278 13.29 -21.59 -27.25
C VAL A 278 14.82 -21.56 -27.19
N ASN A 279 15.42 -22.44 -26.40
CA ASN A 279 16.87 -22.60 -26.35
C ASN A 279 17.42 -23.24 -27.64
N ALA A 280 16.72 -24.25 -28.18
CA ALA A 280 17.10 -24.94 -29.41
C ALA A 280 17.03 -24.03 -30.65
N SER A 281 16.12 -23.04 -30.67
CA SER A 281 16.10 -21.99 -31.71
C SER A 281 17.26 -21.00 -31.60
N LYS A 282 18.08 -21.10 -30.54
CA LYS A 282 19.21 -20.20 -30.23
C LYS A 282 18.78 -18.75 -29.99
N SER A 283 17.52 -18.51 -29.62
CA SER A 283 16.95 -17.16 -29.43
C SER A 283 17.18 -16.61 -28.00
N ILE A 284 17.90 -17.35 -27.15
CA ILE A 284 18.24 -16.96 -25.77
C ILE A 284 19.65 -17.41 -25.40
N SER A 285 20.25 -16.73 -24.43
CA SER A 285 21.58 -17.04 -23.91
C SER A 285 21.56 -18.15 -22.84
N PRO A 286 22.72 -18.78 -22.55
CA PRO A 286 22.85 -19.68 -21.41
C PRO A 286 22.41 -19.08 -20.08
N ARG A 287 22.54 -17.76 -19.90
CA ARG A 287 22.05 -17.03 -18.73
C ARG A 287 20.54 -17.05 -18.63
N THR A 288 19.84 -16.63 -19.69
CA THR A 288 18.37 -16.60 -19.71
C THR A 288 17.79 -18.00 -19.53
N TYR A 289 18.41 -19.02 -20.15
CA TYR A 289 18.03 -20.41 -19.93
C TYR A 289 18.13 -20.81 -18.45
N GLN A 290 19.25 -20.50 -17.78
CA GLN A 290 19.43 -20.79 -16.35
C GLN A 290 18.38 -20.08 -15.48
N VAL A 291 18.13 -18.79 -15.73
CA VAL A 291 17.10 -18.01 -15.02
C VAL A 291 15.73 -18.67 -15.14
N GLN A 292 15.32 -19.00 -16.36
CA GLN A 292 13.99 -19.55 -16.62
C GLN A 292 13.85 -20.99 -16.14
N GLN A 293 14.92 -21.80 -16.22
CA GLN A 293 14.93 -23.14 -15.65
C GLN A 293 14.66 -23.10 -14.15
N LEU A 294 15.39 -22.26 -13.40
CA LEU A 294 15.15 -22.06 -11.97
C LEU A 294 13.76 -21.45 -11.70
N ASN A 295 13.31 -20.52 -12.54
CA ASN A 295 11.99 -19.91 -12.43
C ASN A 295 10.87 -20.95 -12.51
N ILE A 296 10.97 -21.90 -13.44
CA ILE A 296 10.04 -23.02 -13.54
C ILE A 296 10.09 -23.87 -12.26
N GLU A 297 11.28 -24.28 -11.83
CA GLU A 297 11.46 -25.12 -10.63
C GLU A 297 10.79 -24.52 -9.39
N TYR A 298 11.11 -23.27 -9.05
CA TYR A 298 10.55 -22.63 -7.86
C TYR A 298 9.08 -22.26 -8.00
N SER A 299 8.62 -21.86 -9.19
CA SER A 299 7.20 -21.55 -9.40
C SER A 299 6.34 -22.80 -9.20
N ILE A 300 6.76 -23.94 -9.75
CA ILE A 300 6.06 -25.22 -9.60
C ILE A 300 6.09 -25.68 -8.14
N ALA A 301 7.23 -25.57 -7.46
CA ALA A 301 7.32 -25.84 -6.03
C ALA A 301 6.33 -24.97 -5.25
N ALA A 302 6.31 -23.65 -5.47
CA ALA A 302 5.39 -22.73 -4.84
C ALA A 302 3.91 -23.08 -5.12
N PHE A 303 3.58 -23.57 -6.32
CA PHE A 303 2.24 -24.04 -6.66
C PHE A 303 1.85 -25.30 -5.90
N LYS A 304 2.77 -26.28 -5.75
CA LYS A 304 2.52 -27.49 -4.94
C LYS A 304 2.19 -27.13 -3.49
N CYS A 305 2.85 -26.12 -2.92
CA CYS A 305 2.59 -25.63 -1.57
C CYS A 305 1.20 -25.00 -1.38
N ARG A 306 0.46 -24.72 -2.47
CA ARG A 306 -0.85 -24.05 -2.43
C ARG A 306 -2.04 -25.00 -2.54
N TYR A 307 -1.84 -26.31 -2.40
CA TYR A 307 -2.90 -27.31 -2.58
C TYR A 307 -4.23 -26.91 -1.91
N ASN A 308 -4.26 -26.68 -0.59
CA ASN A 308 -5.49 -26.34 0.13
C ASN A 308 -6.12 -25.00 -0.35
N ASP A 309 -5.31 -23.97 -0.66
CA ASP A 309 -5.78 -22.68 -1.20
C ASP A 309 -6.45 -22.86 -2.56
N ILE A 310 -5.82 -23.65 -3.44
CA ILE A 310 -6.34 -23.92 -4.78
C ILE A 310 -7.61 -24.77 -4.72
N MET A 311 -7.64 -25.82 -3.90
CA MET A 311 -8.83 -26.67 -3.74
C MET A 311 -10.00 -25.90 -3.15
N TYR A 312 -9.76 -25.05 -2.15
CA TYR A 312 -10.78 -24.18 -1.58
C TYR A 312 -11.40 -23.26 -2.65
N LYS A 313 -10.57 -22.58 -3.44
CA LYS A 313 -11.03 -21.68 -4.50
C LYS A 313 -11.74 -22.43 -5.63
N ALA A 314 -11.25 -23.61 -6.00
CA ALA A 314 -11.89 -24.46 -7.02
C ALA A 314 -13.29 -24.90 -6.59
N SER A 315 -13.44 -25.33 -5.33
CA SER A 315 -14.73 -25.73 -4.77
C SER A 315 -15.70 -24.56 -4.68
N LYS A 316 -15.26 -23.41 -4.14
CA LYS A 316 -16.07 -22.18 -4.04
C LYS A 316 -16.57 -21.70 -5.40
N LYS A 317 -15.70 -21.63 -6.41
CA LYS A 317 -16.06 -21.21 -7.78
C LYS A 317 -17.15 -22.11 -8.39
N LEU A 318 -17.16 -23.39 -8.03
CA LEU A 318 -18.04 -24.41 -8.58
C LEU A 318 -19.15 -24.83 -7.59
N GLY A 319 -19.56 -23.92 -6.70
CA GLY A 319 -20.73 -24.09 -5.82
C GLY A 319 -20.61 -25.16 -4.74
N GLY A 320 -19.41 -25.62 -4.42
CA GLY A 320 -19.17 -26.65 -3.41
C GLY A 320 -18.50 -26.13 -2.13
N ASN A 321 -18.57 -26.94 -1.07
CA ASN A 321 -17.80 -26.74 0.15
C ASN A 321 -16.49 -27.53 0.09
N TYR A 322 -15.44 -27.01 0.73
CA TYR A 322 -14.14 -27.67 0.83
C TYR A 322 -13.64 -27.61 2.28
N GLU A 323 -13.24 -28.76 2.79
CA GLU A 323 -12.55 -28.90 4.06
C GLU A 323 -11.06 -29.10 3.79
N ALA A 324 -10.21 -28.34 4.48
CA ALA A 324 -8.77 -28.38 4.27
C ALA A 324 -8.20 -29.75 4.67
N VAL A 325 -7.35 -30.31 3.81
CA VAL A 325 -6.68 -31.59 4.09
C VAL A 325 -5.40 -31.33 4.87
N LYS A 326 -5.13 -32.13 5.92
CA LYS A 326 -3.83 -32.12 6.60
C LYS A 326 -2.78 -32.78 5.70
N LEU A 327 -1.79 -32.02 5.25
CA LEU A 327 -0.72 -32.51 4.38
C LEU A 327 0.45 -33.02 5.25
N PRO A 328 0.88 -34.29 5.09
CA PRO A 328 2.05 -34.81 5.81
C PRO A 328 3.36 -34.18 5.28
N PHE A 329 4.44 -34.17 6.06
CA PHE A 329 5.75 -33.69 5.59
C PHE A 329 6.25 -34.39 4.33
N SER A 330 5.97 -35.68 4.17
CA SER A 330 6.31 -36.45 2.97
C SER A 330 5.65 -35.92 1.69
N TYR A 331 4.58 -35.11 1.79
CA TYR A 331 4.02 -34.41 0.65
C TYR A 331 5.03 -33.46 -0.01
N PHE A 332 5.91 -32.85 0.81
CA PHE A 332 6.87 -31.82 0.43
C PHE A 332 8.26 -32.36 0.03
N ASP A 333 8.38 -33.68 -0.16
CA ASP A 333 9.58 -34.38 -0.69
C ASP A 333 10.21 -33.71 -1.92
N PHE A 334 9.40 -33.05 -2.75
CA PHE A 334 9.85 -32.33 -3.94
C PHE A 334 10.85 -31.21 -3.62
N VAL A 335 10.89 -30.69 -2.39
CA VAL A 335 11.85 -29.66 -1.97
C VAL A 335 13.29 -30.19 -2.02
N ASP A 336 13.50 -31.47 -1.71
CA ASP A 336 14.84 -32.11 -1.75
C ASP A 336 15.44 -32.11 -3.16
N SER A 337 14.59 -32.03 -4.19
CA SER A 337 15.01 -31.98 -5.59
C SER A 337 15.29 -30.57 -6.10
N LEU A 338 14.96 -29.53 -5.32
CA LEU A 338 15.18 -28.15 -5.74
C LEU A 338 16.64 -27.76 -5.60
N PRO A 339 17.18 -26.95 -6.52
CA PRO A 339 18.53 -26.39 -6.39
C PRO A 339 18.53 -25.30 -5.30
N VAL A 340 18.54 -25.68 -4.03
CA VAL A 340 18.54 -24.74 -2.89
C VAL A 340 19.96 -24.20 -2.71
N ASN A 341 20.25 -23.07 -3.35
CA ASN A 341 21.56 -22.41 -3.29
C ASN A 341 21.42 -20.89 -3.48
N ASP A 342 22.55 -20.19 -3.45
CA ASP A 342 22.60 -18.72 -3.55
C ASP A 342 22.17 -18.18 -4.93
N LEU A 343 22.07 -19.04 -5.96
CA LEU A 343 21.56 -18.66 -7.28
C LEU A 343 20.03 -18.66 -7.35
N GLY A 344 19.31 -19.23 -6.37
CA GLY A 344 17.84 -19.26 -6.40
C GLY A 344 17.22 -17.87 -6.61
N ILE A 345 17.89 -16.84 -6.11
CA ILE A 345 17.48 -15.43 -6.16
C ILE A 345 17.35 -14.85 -7.57
N ILE A 346 18.01 -15.43 -8.59
CA ILE A 346 17.87 -14.96 -9.98
C ILE A 346 16.49 -15.32 -10.54
N ALA A 347 15.79 -16.30 -9.96
CA ALA A 347 14.51 -16.75 -10.43
C ALA A 347 13.36 -15.95 -9.78
N PRO A 348 12.50 -15.29 -10.57
CA PRO A 348 11.33 -14.58 -10.04
C PRO A 348 10.43 -15.44 -9.14
N GLY A 349 10.22 -16.70 -9.52
CA GLY A 349 9.43 -17.68 -8.76
C GLY A 349 9.99 -18.04 -7.38
N TYR A 350 11.27 -17.76 -7.11
CA TYR A 350 11.91 -18.03 -5.84
C TYR A 350 11.26 -17.26 -4.68
N THR A 351 10.87 -16.00 -4.90
CA THR A 351 10.10 -15.21 -3.93
C THR A 351 8.82 -15.92 -3.49
N GLY A 352 8.08 -16.47 -4.45
CA GLY A 352 6.85 -17.21 -4.19
C GLY A 352 7.13 -18.46 -3.37
N PHE A 353 8.20 -19.18 -3.70
CA PHE A 353 8.61 -20.40 -3.00
C PHE A 353 9.01 -20.11 -1.53
N ILE A 354 9.90 -19.15 -1.29
CA ILE A 354 10.36 -18.80 0.08
C ILE A 354 9.19 -18.33 0.94
N ARG A 355 8.24 -17.56 0.38
CA ARG A 355 7.01 -17.17 1.10
C ARG A 355 6.18 -18.37 1.54
N ARG A 356 6.16 -19.46 0.78
CA ARG A 356 5.45 -20.68 1.16
C ARG A 356 6.20 -21.49 2.19
N MET A 357 7.52 -21.63 2.05
CA MET A 357 8.38 -22.30 3.03
C MET A 357 8.20 -21.74 4.44
N LYS A 358 8.08 -20.41 4.57
CA LYS A 358 7.74 -19.75 5.85
C LYS A 358 6.49 -20.33 6.50
N ASN A 359 5.41 -20.46 5.74
CA ASN A 359 4.10 -20.83 6.25
C ASN A 359 3.90 -22.35 6.38
N MET A 360 4.86 -23.17 5.92
CA MET A 360 4.76 -24.63 6.06
C MET A 360 4.87 -25.11 7.51
N LYS A 361 5.48 -24.31 8.38
CA LYS A 361 5.57 -24.58 9.83
C LYS A 361 4.19 -24.75 10.46
N ASP A 362 3.19 -24.03 9.96
CA ASP A 362 1.82 -24.07 10.47
C ASP A 362 1.01 -25.28 9.99
N VAL A 363 1.55 -26.06 9.03
CA VAL A 363 0.89 -27.24 8.45
C VAL A 363 1.08 -28.48 9.33
N ASP A 364 2.17 -28.54 10.10
CA ASP A 364 2.40 -29.59 11.08
C ASP A 364 2.34 -29.04 12.51
N ASN A 365 1.34 -29.53 13.27
CA ASN A 365 1.14 -29.15 14.67
C ASN A 365 2.31 -29.51 15.58
N ASP A 366 3.22 -30.38 15.14
CA ASP A 366 4.39 -30.83 15.90
C ASP A 366 5.58 -29.85 15.76
N PHE A 367 5.64 -29.07 14.68
CA PHE A 367 6.64 -28.01 14.47
C PHE A 367 6.13 -26.65 14.91
N LYS A 368 5.62 -26.57 16.14
CA LYS A 368 5.36 -25.29 16.79
C LYS A 368 6.68 -24.75 17.32
N GLN A 369 6.96 -23.47 17.09
CA GLN A 369 7.99 -22.77 17.82
C GLN A 369 7.59 -22.84 19.31
N PRO A 370 8.28 -23.61 20.17
CA PRO A 370 8.02 -23.46 21.59
C PRO A 370 8.55 -22.09 21.93
N TYR A 371 7.67 -21.11 22.10
CA TYR A 371 8.04 -19.87 22.77
C TYR A 371 8.53 -20.31 24.16
N GLN A 372 9.83 -20.25 24.37
CA GLN A 372 10.44 -20.48 25.67
C GLN A 372 10.64 -19.12 26.30
N ASP A 373 10.11 -18.95 27.51
CA ASP A 373 10.39 -17.78 28.31
C ASP A 373 11.90 -17.60 28.41
N PRO A 374 12.43 -16.41 28.06
CA PRO A 374 13.85 -16.16 28.14
C PRO A 374 14.37 -16.43 29.55
N THR A 375 15.49 -17.14 29.64
CA THR A 375 16.18 -17.41 30.90
C THR A 375 17.43 -16.54 30.99
N MET A 376 17.99 -16.42 32.18
CA MET A 376 19.28 -15.73 32.33
C MET A 376 20.38 -16.39 31.50
N ASP A 377 20.36 -17.71 31.33
CA ASP A 377 21.34 -18.39 30.48
C ASP A 377 21.13 -18.12 28.99
N SER A 378 19.89 -17.98 28.52
CA SER A 378 19.63 -17.59 27.12
C SER A 378 20.11 -16.17 26.85
N LEU A 379 19.91 -15.24 27.80
CA LEU A 379 20.45 -13.88 27.71
C LEU A 379 21.98 -13.82 27.83
N LEU A 380 22.58 -14.56 28.75
CA LEU A 380 24.03 -14.60 28.86
C LEU A 380 24.68 -15.18 27.60
N THR A 381 24.00 -16.10 26.90
CA THR A 381 24.47 -16.61 25.61
C THR A 381 24.49 -15.50 24.55
N VAL A 382 23.44 -14.68 24.50
CA VAL A 382 23.43 -13.47 23.65
C VAL A 382 24.57 -12.53 24.00
N PHE A 383 24.71 -12.19 25.28
CA PHE A 383 25.71 -11.25 25.76
C PHE A 383 27.15 -11.72 25.50
N ARG A 384 27.39 -13.04 25.47
CA ARG A 384 28.70 -13.60 25.08
C ARG A 384 29.05 -13.34 23.62
N TRP A 385 28.05 -13.16 22.75
CA TRP A 385 28.25 -12.90 21.33
C TRP A 385 28.33 -11.40 21.01
N THR A 386 27.88 -10.54 21.94
CA THR A 386 27.98 -9.08 21.81
C THR A 386 29.39 -8.60 22.17
N LYS A 387 30.09 -7.95 21.22
CA LYS A 387 31.44 -7.42 21.47
C LYS A 387 31.50 -6.27 22.45
N ASP A 388 30.51 -5.38 22.45
CA ASP A 388 30.41 -4.28 23.40
C ASP A 388 29.06 -4.27 24.10
N LEU A 389 29.02 -4.81 25.32
CA LEU A 389 27.79 -4.86 26.11
C LEU A 389 27.25 -3.48 26.49
N ALA A 390 28.08 -2.43 26.46
CA ALA A 390 27.63 -1.07 26.77
C ALA A 390 26.72 -0.47 25.69
N THR A 391 26.62 -1.09 24.50
CA THR A 391 25.69 -0.66 23.45
C THR A 391 24.28 -1.20 23.64
N ILE A 392 24.09 -2.19 24.51
CA ILE A 392 22.80 -2.87 24.75
C ILE A 392 22.36 -2.85 26.21
N LEU A 393 23.29 -2.70 27.16
CA LEU A 393 23.01 -2.65 28.60
C LEU A 393 23.17 -1.24 29.15
N ASP A 394 22.36 -0.94 30.15
CA ASP A 394 22.48 0.32 30.90
C ASP A 394 23.73 0.28 31.78
N ALA A 395 24.27 1.45 32.11
CA ALA A 395 25.49 1.57 32.90
C ALA A 395 25.38 0.89 34.29
N GLU A 396 24.19 0.93 34.88
CA GLU A 396 23.87 0.32 36.19
C GLU A 396 23.86 -1.22 36.13
N ASP A 397 23.56 -1.77 34.96
CA ASP A 397 23.36 -3.21 34.73
C ASP A 397 24.65 -3.90 34.26
N LEU A 398 25.52 -3.15 33.60
CA LEU A 398 26.74 -3.63 32.94
C LEU A 398 27.68 -4.39 33.89
N ASN A 399 27.87 -3.90 35.11
CA ASN A 399 28.80 -4.50 36.06
C ASN A 399 28.32 -5.87 36.55
N PHE A 400 27.04 -6.01 36.86
CA PHE A 400 26.47 -7.25 37.32
C PHE A 400 26.41 -8.30 36.20
N ILE A 401 26.06 -7.90 34.97
CA ILE A 401 26.09 -8.82 33.83
C ILE A 401 27.54 -9.27 33.51
N LYS A 402 28.53 -8.37 33.55
CA LYS A 402 29.95 -8.75 33.38
C LYS A 402 30.41 -9.73 34.46
N LEU A 403 29.92 -9.59 35.70
CA LEU A 403 30.18 -10.52 36.79
C LEU A 403 29.59 -11.90 36.46
N LEU A 404 28.30 -11.98 36.07
CA LEU A 404 27.63 -13.23 35.69
C LEU A 404 28.30 -13.93 34.49
N LEU A 405 28.85 -13.18 33.54
CA LEU A 405 29.54 -13.72 32.37
C LEU A 405 30.89 -14.38 32.70
N ARG A 406 31.57 -13.90 33.75
CA ARG A 406 32.87 -14.39 34.21
C ARG A 406 32.78 -15.45 35.30
N ALA A 407 31.63 -15.53 35.99
CA ALA A 407 31.37 -16.49 37.04
C ALA A 407 31.43 -17.94 36.52
N THR A 408 31.95 -18.83 37.35
CA THR A 408 31.83 -20.28 37.15
C THR A 408 30.35 -20.70 37.25
N PRO A 409 29.96 -21.91 36.76
CA PRO A 409 28.57 -22.37 36.86
C PRO A 409 28.02 -22.31 38.30
N GLN A 410 28.80 -22.73 39.29
CA GLN A 410 28.38 -22.73 40.70
C GLN A 410 28.23 -21.32 41.29
N GLU A 411 29.16 -20.41 40.98
CA GLU A 411 29.06 -19.01 41.40
C GLU A 411 27.88 -18.30 40.73
N LYS A 412 27.61 -18.63 39.46
CA LYS A 412 26.48 -18.08 38.73
C LYS A 412 25.15 -18.51 39.36
N ASP A 413 25.01 -19.80 39.68
CA ASP A 413 23.80 -20.32 40.35
C ASP A 413 23.56 -19.60 41.68
N GLN A 414 24.62 -19.39 42.47
CA GLN A 414 24.54 -18.61 43.71
C GLN A 414 24.17 -17.15 43.47
N LEU A 415 24.77 -16.48 42.49
CA LEU A 415 24.48 -15.08 42.16
C LEU A 415 23.03 -14.91 41.70
N ILE A 416 22.50 -15.84 40.91
CA ILE A 416 21.09 -15.84 40.45
C ILE A 416 20.16 -16.05 41.64
N GLN A 417 20.42 -17.05 42.49
CA GLN A 417 19.58 -17.35 43.66
C GLN A 417 19.57 -16.21 44.69
N ASN A 418 20.69 -15.53 44.88
CA ASN A 418 20.83 -14.46 45.87
C ASN A 418 20.26 -13.10 45.41
N ASN A 419 19.96 -12.92 44.12
CA ASN A 419 19.52 -11.63 43.56
C ASN A 419 18.23 -11.71 42.72
N PRO A 420 17.13 -12.33 43.21
CA PRO A 420 15.96 -12.64 42.40
C PRO A 420 15.26 -11.40 41.81
N SER A 421 15.22 -10.29 42.54
CA SER A 421 14.62 -9.04 42.04
C SER A 421 15.43 -8.42 40.89
N ALA A 422 16.76 -8.48 40.96
CA ALA A 422 17.62 -8.01 39.89
C ALA A 422 17.47 -8.90 38.65
N ILE A 423 17.43 -10.23 38.85
CA ILE A 423 17.18 -11.20 37.76
C ILE A 423 15.85 -10.94 37.06
N ASN A 424 14.76 -10.76 37.80
CA ASN A 424 13.46 -10.44 37.21
C ASN A 424 13.51 -9.12 36.44
N SER A 425 14.14 -8.09 37.01
CA SER A 425 14.33 -6.80 36.32
C SER A 425 15.14 -6.94 35.02
N TYR A 426 16.16 -7.79 34.99
CA TYR A 426 16.94 -8.05 33.76
C TYR A 426 16.14 -8.80 32.72
N LEU A 427 15.38 -9.81 33.13
CA LEU A 427 14.50 -10.53 32.24
C LEU A 427 13.45 -9.58 31.66
N ASP A 428 12.77 -8.79 32.48
CA ASP A 428 11.77 -7.81 32.01
C ASP A 428 12.38 -6.83 30.99
N LYS A 429 13.62 -6.40 31.22
CA LYS A 429 14.29 -5.39 30.40
C LYS A 429 14.93 -5.96 29.13
N TYR A 430 15.52 -7.14 29.19
CA TYR A 430 16.43 -7.64 28.15
C TYR A 430 16.02 -8.99 27.55
N ALA A 431 15.03 -9.70 28.10
CA ALA A 431 14.54 -11.01 27.61
C ALA A 431 14.39 -11.08 26.08
N TYR A 432 13.93 -9.97 25.51
CA TYR A 432 13.70 -9.78 24.10
C TYR A 432 14.94 -10.02 23.20
N LEU A 433 16.15 -9.78 23.72
CA LEU A 433 17.41 -9.99 23.00
C LEU A 433 17.67 -11.47 22.70
N SER A 434 17.08 -12.39 23.49
CA SER A 434 17.20 -13.83 23.26
C SER A 434 16.29 -14.35 22.15
N ILE A 435 15.32 -13.56 21.68
CA ILE A 435 14.33 -14.00 20.68
C ILE A 435 15.01 -14.25 19.33
N ILE A 436 15.95 -13.40 18.91
CA ILE A 436 16.61 -13.50 17.60
C ILE A 436 17.38 -14.84 17.46
N PRO A 437 18.31 -15.22 18.35
CA PRO A 437 18.97 -16.53 18.27
C PRO A 437 18.02 -17.71 18.34
N GLN A 438 16.99 -17.64 19.18
CA GLN A 438 16.00 -18.71 19.31
C GLN A 438 15.24 -18.92 18.00
N VAL A 439 14.78 -17.83 17.37
CA VAL A 439 14.09 -17.86 16.07
C VAL A 439 15.01 -18.43 14.99
N VAL A 440 16.24 -17.95 14.88
CA VAL A 440 17.20 -18.44 13.87
C VAL A 440 17.48 -19.93 14.06
N ARG A 441 17.74 -20.36 15.30
CA ARG A 441 18.02 -21.77 15.62
C ARG A 441 16.82 -22.65 15.30
N PHE A 442 15.62 -22.24 15.70
CA PHE A 442 14.39 -22.96 15.41
C PHE A 442 14.17 -23.09 13.90
N THR A 443 14.29 -21.99 13.15
CA THR A 443 14.13 -21.99 11.70
C THR A 443 15.13 -22.89 11.01
N LYS A 444 16.42 -22.83 11.39
CA LYS A 444 17.44 -23.71 10.80
C LYS A 444 17.22 -25.18 11.15
N THR A 445 16.75 -25.49 12.35
CA THR A 445 16.43 -26.86 12.76
C THR A 445 15.27 -27.41 11.93
N PHE A 446 14.18 -26.64 11.81
CA PHE A 446 13.06 -26.98 10.93
C PHE A 446 13.50 -27.22 9.48
N LEU A 447 14.25 -26.28 8.90
CA LEU A 447 14.70 -26.40 7.51
C LEU A 447 15.63 -27.60 7.30
N LYS A 448 16.50 -27.89 8.26
CA LYS A 448 17.38 -29.05 8.25
C LYS A 448 16.59 -30.36 8.34
N ASP A 449 15.74 -30.49 9.35
CA ASP A 449 15.08 -31.76 9.66
C ASP A 449 13.94 -32.08 8.69
N SER A 450 13.29 -31.06 8.14
CA SER A 450 12.17 -31.23 7.20
C SER A 450 12.59 -31.22 5.72
N PHE A 451 13.69 -30.54 5.36
CA PHE A 451 14.05 -30.29 3.95
C PHE A 451 15.55 -30.41 3.64
N HIS A 452 16.37 -30.83 4.62
CA HIS A 452 17.83 -30.94 4.47
C HIS A 452 18.54 -29.62 4.11
N ILE A 453 17.92 -28.48 4.45
CA ILE A 453 18.47 -27.13 4.21
C ILE A 453 19.11 -26.61 5.49
N GLU A 454 20.43 -26.76 5.62
CA GLU A 454 21.16 -26.34 6.83
C GLU A 454 21.63 -24.88 6.80
N ARG A 455 22.02 -24.38 5.63
CA ARG A 455 22.69 -23.08 5.43
C ARG A 455 22.46 -22.52 4.03
N GLY A 456 22.90 -21.29 3.79
CA GLY A 456 22.79 -20.62 2.50
C GLY A 456 21.60 -19.67 2.43
N LEU A 457 21.45 -19.03 1.27
CA LEU A 457 20.49 -17.97 1.06
C LEU A 457 19.04 -18.32 1.45
N THR A 458 18.57 -19.54 1.17
CA THR A 458 17.22 -19.96 1.56
C THR A 458 17.03 -19.94 3.07
N ALA A 459 17.98 -20.50 3.83
CA ALA A 459 17.90 -20.55 5.28
C ALA A 459 17.93 -19.15 5.89
N ASP A 460 18.80 -18.29 5.37
CA ASP A 460 18.95 -16.91 5.80
C ASP A 460 17.69 -16.10 5.55
N LEU A 461 17.10 -16.19 4.35
CA LEU A 461 15.86 -15.49 4.03
C LEU A 461 14.74 -15.92 4.98
N VAL A 462 14.44 -17.23 5.10
CA VAL A 462 13.36 -17.70 5.98
C VAL A 462 13.57 -17.23 7.43
N ALA A 463 14.81 -17.29 7.93
CA ALA A 463 15.15 -16.80 9.26
C ALA A 463 14.91 -15.28 9.41
N SER A 464 15.30 -14.46 8.44
CA SER A 464 15.06 -13.01 8.45
C SER A 464 13.59 -12.66 8.58
N SER A 465 12.71 -13.34 7.83
CA SER A 465 11.26 -13.08 7.90
C SER A 465 10.68 -13.41 9.28
N ASP A 466 11.14 -14.49 9.90
CA ASP A 466 10.65 -14.88 11.22
C ASP A 466 11.16 -13.95 12.31
N ILE A 467 12.44 -13.52 12.21
CA ILE A 467 12.99 -12.47 13.07
C ILE A 467 12.10 -11.24 12.97
N MET A 468 11.78 -10.79 11.75
CA MET A 468 10.97 -9.61 11.54
C MET A 468 9.58 -9.76 12.15
N LEU A 469 8.89 -10.87 11.89
CA LEU A 469 7.56 -11.11 12.45
C LEU A 469 7.56 -11.11 13.98
N GLN A 470 8.50 -11.83 14.60
CA GLN A 470 8.56 -11.99 16.05
C GLN A 470 9.02 -10.70 16.73
N CYS A 471 10.04 -10.02 16.20
CA CYS A 471 10.54 -8.79 16.79
C CYS A 471 9.52 -7.65 16.64
N ALA A 472 8.88 -7.56 15.48
CA ALA A 472 7.81 -6.60 15.19
C ALA A 472 6.67 -6.70 16.21
N GLY A 473 6.18 -7.92 16.45
CA GLY A 473 5.12 -8.18 17.43
C GLY A 473 5.42 -7.64 18.82
N HIS A 474 6.70 -7.64 19.21
CA HIS A 474 7.18 -7.24 20.53
C HIS A 474 7.80 -5.83 20.59
N GLY A 475 7.86 -5.09 19.47
CA GLY A 475 8.40 -3.72 19.45
C GLY A 475 9.91 -3.62 19.70
N ILE A 476 10.64 -4.70 19.41
CA ILE A 476 12.07 -4.84 19.69
C ILE A 476 12.88 -4.05 18.66
N GLN A 477 13.93 -3.33 19.05
CA GLN A 477 14.92 -2.81 18.09
C GLN A 477 15.98 -3.88 17.81
N LEU A 478 16.35 -4.09 16.55
CA LEU A 478 17.38 -5.09 16.23
C LEU A 478 18.78 -4.56 16.61
N PRO A 479 19.59 -5.31 17.37
CA PRO A 479 20.99 -4.96 17.66
C PRO A 479 21.89 -5.19 16.44
N ALA A 480 22.77 -4.24 16.14
CA ALA A 480 23.61 -4.27 14.94
C ALA A 480 24.63 -5.43 14.94
N GLU A 481 25.11 -5.82 16.12
CA GLU A 481 26.10 -6.87 16.33
C GLU A 481 25.66 -8.25 15.82
N PHE A 482 24.35 -8.52 15.80
CA PHE A 482 23.79 -9.78 15.28
C PHE A 482 23.83 -9.90 13.76
N PHE A 483 24.04 -8.78 13.07
CA PHE A 483 24.02 -8.70 11.61
C PHE A 483 25.39 -8.30 11.04
N GLY A 484 26.41 -8.15 11.89
CA GLY A 484 27.81 -7.93 11.50
C GLY A 484 28.62 -9.22 11.42
N LYS A 485 29.90 -9.12 10.98
CA LYS A 485 30.82 -10.27 10.75
C LYS A 485 31.21 -11.07 12.00
N GLU A 486 30.66 -10.72 13.15
CA GLU A 486 31.11 -11.16 14.47
C GLU A 486 30.25 -12.30 15.01
N VAL A 487 29.02 -12.46 14.50
CA VAL A 487 28.10 -13.54 14.84
C VAL A 487 27.61 -14.21 13.56
N ALA A 488 27.87 -15.52 13.43
CA ALA A 488 27.51 -16.29 12.23
C ALA A 488 26.01 -16.69 12.21
N LEU A 489 25.09 -15.73 12.40
CA LEU A 489 23.65 -15.98 12.29
C LEU A 489 23.21 -16.17 10.84
N PHE A 490 23.83 -15.43 9.93
CA PHE A 490 23.55 -15.48 8.50
C PHE A 490 24.78 -16.00 7.75
N SER A 491 24.54 -16.79 6.71
CA SER A 491 25.57 -17.17 5.75
C SER A 491 25.84 -16.09 4.70
N ASN A 492 24.90 -15.17 4.47
CA ASN A 492 24.98 -14.10 3.49
C ASN A 492 24.96 -12.72 4.15
N GLU A 493 26.08 -11.98 4.03
CA GLU A 493 26.26 -10.64 4.64
C GLU A 493 25.21 -9.62 4.13
N VAL A 494 24.82 -9.69 2.84
CA VAL A 494 23.84 -8.75 2.26
C VAL A 494 22.44 -8.97 2.83
N VAL A 495 22.06 -10.24 3.04
CA VAL A 495 20.78 -10.58 3.68
C VAL A 495 20.77 -10.10 5.13
N ALA A 496 21.86 -10.29 5.87
CA ALA A 496 21.98 -9.81 7.24
C ALA A 496 21.83 -8.28 7.31
N GLU A 497 22.60 -7.55 6.50
CA GLU A 497 22.55 -6.09 6.41
C GLU A 497 21.15 -5.59 6.07
N LYS A 498 20.50 -6.16 5.04
CA LYS A 498 19.15 -5.76 4.65
C LYS A 498 18.10 -6.08 5.71
N THR A 499 18.25 -7.19 6.43
CA THR A 499 17.36 -7.55 7.52
C THR A 499 17.40 -6.50 8.62
N PHE A 500 18.61 -6.11 9.03
CA PHE A 500 18.82 -5.05 10.01
C PHE A 500 18.29 -3.70 9.53
N SER A 501 18.69 -3.27 8.31
CA SER A 501 18.36 -1.94 7.81
C SER A 501 16.86 -1.74 7.62
N LEU A 502 16.17 -2.71 6.98
CA LEU A 502 14.75 -2.56 6.67
C LEU A 502 13.90 -2.58 7.94
N TYR A 503 14.19 -3.50 8.86
CA TYR A 503 13.42 -3.58 10.09
C TYR A 503 13.45 -2.26 10.90
N ASN A 504 14.64 -1.70 11.11
CA ASN A 504 14.79 -0.47 11.89
C ASN A 504 14.27 0.77 11.15
N MET A 505 14.36 0.82 9.81
CA MET A 505 13.94 2.00 9.04
C MET A 505 12.45 2.03 8.68
N THR A 506 11.82 0.87 8.42
CA THR A 506 10.48 0.83 7.83
C THR A 506 9.43 0.21 8.75
N MET A 507 9.75 -0.88 9.44
CA MET A 507 8.76 -1.64 10.23
C MET A 507 8.35 -0.94 11.53
N ILE A 508 9.32 -0.46 12.34
CA ILE A 508 9.01 0.21 13.62
C ILE A 508 8.07 1.42 13.42
N PRO A 509 8.34 2.35 12.49
CA PRO A 509 7.45 3.50 12.27
C PRO A 509 6.07 3.11 11.68
N GLN A 510 6.02 2.11 10.79
CA GLN A 510 4.76 1.66 10.20
C GLN A 510 3.85 0.98 11.24
N MET A 511 4.41 0.15 12.12
CA MET A 511 3.65 -0.52 13.16
C MET A 511 3.11 0.42 14.22
N ALA A 512 3.85 1.46 14.58
CA ALA A 512 3.35 2.51 15.47
C ALA A 512 2.06 3.13 14.90
N LYS A 513 2.06 3.43 13.60
CA LYS A 513 0.88 3.94 12.87
C LYS A 513 -0.25 2.90 12.81
N GLU A 514 0.05 1.63 12.56
CA GLU A 514 -0.97 0.57 12.49
C GLU A 514 -1.59 0.26 13.86
N LYS A 515 -0.83 0.25 14.95
CA LYS A 515 -1.36 0.13 16.32
C LYS A 515 -2.30 1.29 16.65
N GLU A 516 -1.96 2.50 16.24
CA GLU A 516 -2.84 3.67 16.39
C GLU A 516 -4.12 3.54 15.54
N ALA A 517 -3.99 3.11 14.28
CA ALA A 517 -5.12 2.88 13.38
C ALA A 517 -6.03 1.75 13.88
N ALA A 518 -5.46 0.67 14.44
CA ALA A 518 -6.20 -0.45 15.02
C ALA A 518 -6.98 -0.02 16.26
N LYS A 519 -6.40 0.79 17.15
CA LYS A 519 -7.12 1.42 18.27
C LYS A 519 -8.31 2.25 17.76
N LYS A 520 -8.12 3.05 16.71
CA LYS A 520 -9.20 3.83 16.07
C LYS A 520 -10.26 2.96 15.40
N ARG A 521 -9.91 1.79 14.87
CA ARG A 521 -10.88 0.83 14.27
C ARG A 521 -11.67 0.08 15.35
N LYS A 522 -11.02 -0.36 16.43
CA LYS A 522 -11.68 -1.04 17.55
C LYS A 522 -12.75 -0.14 18.20
N ARG A 523 -12.45 1.16 18.36
CA ARG A 523 -13.41 2.17 18.84
C ARG A 523 -14.61 2.34 17.90
N ARG A 524 -14.39 2.28 16.58
CA ARG A 524 -15.46 2.39 15.56
C ARG A 524 -16.38 1.18 15.45
N ASN A 525 -15.94 -0.01 15.87
CA ASN A 525 -16.68 -1.26 15.71
C ASN A 525 -17.41 -1.72 17.00
N MET A 526 -17.35 -0.93 18.08
CA MET A 526 -18.13 -1.22 19.29
C MET A 526 -19.61 -0.88 19.05
N ASP A 527 -20.50 -1.75 19.54
CA ASP A 527 -21.95 -1.53 19.53
C ASP A 527 -22.27 -0.17 20.18
N TRP A 528 -23.14 0.63 19.55
CA TRP A 528 -23.59 1.91 20.10
C TRP A 528 -24.18 1.76 21.51
N ASN A 529 -24.74 0.60 21.84
CA ASN A 529 -25.29 0.32 23.17
C ASN A 529 -24.23 -0.09 24.20
N TYR A 530 -23.01 -0.40 23.78
CA TYR A 530 -21.94 -0.77 24.70
C TYR A 530 -21.28 0.48 25.31
N ILE A 531 -21.25 0.51 26.63
CA ILE A 531 -20.59 1.55 27.42
C ILE A 531 -19.35 0.93 28.04
N ASP A 532 -18.18 1.31 27.54
CA ASP A 532 -16.91 0.86 28.07
C ASP A 532 -16.68 1.44 29.49
N PRO A 533 -16.57 0.59 30.54
CA PRO A 533 -16.35 1.06 31.90
C PRO A 533 -14.99 1.72 32.11
N GLU A 534 -14.00 1.46 31.23
CA GLU A 534 -12.68 2.06 31.33
C GLU A 534 -12.76 3.59 31.18
N GLY A 535 -12.22 4.33 32.15
CA GLY A 535 -12.18 5.78 32.14
C GLY A 535 -13.49 6.48 32.53
N ILE A 536 -14.48 5.77 33.07
CA ILE A 536 -15.63 6.43 33.73
C ILE A 536 -15.16 7.09 35.02
N ILE A 537 -15.45 8.39 35.14
CA ILE A 537 -15.09 9.25 36.28
C ILE A 537 -16.29 9.39 37.22
N SER A 538 -17.49 9.62 36.68
CA SER A 538 -18.74 9.62 37.45
C SER A 538 -19.88 8.98 36.67
N ASN A 539 -20.85 8.44 37.40
CA ASN A 539 -22.08 7.86 36.86
C ASN A 539 -23.25 8.23 37.78
N ASP A 540 -24.00 9.27 37.41
CA ASP A 540 -25.04 9.85 38.22
C ASP A 540 -26.41 9.49 37.66
N THR A 541 -27.31 8.95 38.49
CA THR A 541 -28.69 8.65 38.10
C THR A 541 -29.63 9.66 38.76
N ILE A 542 -30.33 10.43 37.92
CA ILE A 542 -31.26 11.47 38.35
C ILE A 542 -32.66 11.07 37.86
N ALA A 543 -33.66 11.08 38.74
CA ALA A 543 -35.05 10.82 38.39
C ALA A 543 -35.94 12.00 38.76
N ASN A 544 -36.82 12.42 37.85
CA ASN A 544 -37.77 13.50 38.06
C ASN A 544 -39.02 13.30 37.18
N ASN A 545 -40.21 13.45 37.75
CA ASN A 545 -41.51 13.38 37.07
C ASN A 545 -41.67 12.16 36.12
N GLY A 546 -41.22 10.98 36.57
CA GLY A 546 -41.36 9.72 35.82
C GLY A 546 -40.33 9.50 34.71
N TYR A 547 -39.36 10.41 34.54
CA TYR A 547 -38.21 10.25 33.65
C TYR A 547 -36.92 10.09 34.46
N THR A 548 -35.98 9.32 33.92
CA THR A 548 -34.66 9.05 34.51
C THR A 548 -33.56 9.39 33.51
N LEU A 549 -32.56 10.14 33.97
CA LEU A 549 -31.33 10.44 33.25
C LEU A 549 -30.15 9.77 33.95
N VAL A 550 -29.42 8.92 33.23
CA VAL A 550 -28.13 8.39 33.63
C VAL A 550 -27.05 9.24 32.97
N PHE A 551 -26.30 10.01 33.75
CA PHE A 551 -25.23 10.88 33.25
C PHE A 551 -23.86 10.27 33.56
N ILE A 552 -23.19 9.77 32.52
CA ILE A 552 -21.87 9.16 32.60
C ILE A 552 -20.82 10.17 32.13
N ASN A 553 -19.88 10.51 33.01
CA ASN A 553 -18.77 11.39 32.68
C ASN A 553 -17.46 10.59 32.50
N LYS A 554 -16.83 10.70 31.33
CA LYS A 554 -15.49 10.15 31.05
C LYS A 554 -14.43 11.23 30.84
N PHE A 555 -14.76 12.50 31.08
CA PHE A 555 -13.90 13.65 30.86
C PHE A 555 -13.61 14.39 32.17
N ALA A 556 -12.34 14.42 32.57
CA ALA A 556 -11.93 14.91 33.88
C ALA A 556 -12.20 16.41 34.04
N ASP A 557 -12.05 17.17 32.95
CA ASP A 557 -12.14 18.63 32.96
C ASP A 557 -13.55 19.15 32.60
N LEU A 558 -14.58 18.31 32.76
CA LEU A 558 -15.96 18.73 32.50
C LEU A 558 -16.40 19.79 33.51
N ASP A 559 -16.76 20.98 33.02
CA ASP A 559 -17.30 22.05 33.85
C ASP A 559 -18.60 21.58 34.56
N PRO A 560 -18.65 21.61 35.91
CA PRO A 560 -19.85 21.26 36.66
C PRO A 560 -21.10 22.06 36.25
N LEU A 561 -20.94 23.31 35.79
CA LEU A 561 -22.05 24.12 35.30
C LEU A 561 -22.64 23.54 34.02
N VAL A 562 -21.80 23.07 33.10
CA VAL A 562 -22.24 22.42 31.86
C VAL A 562 -23.07 21.18 32.17
N LYS A 563 -22.57 20.30 33.05
CA LYS A 563 -23.31 19.13 33.51
C LYS A 563 -24.66 19.52 34.12
N SER A 564 -24.66 20.48 35.05
CA SER A 564 -25.90 20.93 35.71
C SER A 564 -26.91 21.48 34.71
N LYS A 565 -26.47 22.25 33.72
CA LYS A 565 -27.34 22.86 32.70
C LYS A 565 -27.87 21.85 31.70
N MET A 566 -27.07 20.87 31.29
CA MET A 566 -27.54 19.77 30.43
C MET A 566 -28.64 18.94 31.11
N ILE A 567 -28.47 18.64 32.41
CA ILE A 567 -29.50 17.94 33.21
C ILE A 567 -30.77 18.80 33.32
N GLU A 568 -30.62 20.10 33.59
CA GLU A 568 -31.74 21.05 33.65
C GLU A 568 -32.52 21.10 32.33
N VAL A 569 -31.81 21.20 31.19
CA VAL A 569 -32.42 21.21 29.86
C VAL A 569 -33.15 19.89 29.61
N PHE A 570 -32.52 18.75 29.85
CA PHE A 570 -33.15 17.43 29.65
C PHE A 570 -34.52 17.33 30.34
N PHE A 571 -34.59 17.61 31.65
CA PHE A 571 -35.83 17.48 32.41
C PHE A 571 -36.88 18.54 32.05
N ALA A 572 -36.48 19.64 31.42
CA ALA A 572 -37.41 20.64 30.91
C ALA A 572 -37.97 20.26 29.52
N VAL A 573 -37.14 19.74 28.62
CA VAL A 573 -37.50 19.60 27.19
C VAL A 573 -37.92 18.19 26.81
N TYR A 574 -37.27 17.15 27.31
CA TYR A 574 -37.52 15.78 26.84
C TYR A 574 -38.93 15.27 27.19
N PRO A 575 -39.48 15.52 28.41
CA PRO A 575 -40.87 15.19 28.70
C PRO A 575 -41.87 15.90 27.78
N ALA A 576 -41.62 17.17 27.46
CA ALA A 576 -42.46 17.96 26.56
C ALA A 576 -42.38 17.46 25.10
N GLN A 577 -41.19 17.08 24.63
CA GLN A 577 -41.02 16.44 23.32
C GLN A 577 -41.76 15.11 23.25
N ALA A 578 -41.63 14.25 24.27
CA ALA A 578 -42.36 12.99 24.34
C ALA A 578 -43.88 13.21 24.32
N GLU A 579 -44.41 14.16 25.09
CA GLU A 579 -45.85 14.48 25.08
C GLU A 579 -46.34 14.94 23.70
N LEU A 580 -45.58 15.81 23.03
CA LEU A 580 -45.98 16.40 21.74
C LEU A 580 -45.83 15.45 20.55
N TYR A 581 -44.80 14.62 20.56
CA TYR A 581 -44.40 13.84 19.38
C TYR A 581 -44.54 12.34 19.60
N ASN A 582 -44.15 11.79 20.76
CA ASN A 582 -44.15 10.35 21.02
C ASN A 582 -44.31 10.00 22.51
N PRO A 583 -45.54 9.81 23.00
CA PRO A 583 -45.78 9.50 24.42
C PRO A 583 -45.10 8.19 24.90
N GLU A 584 -44.86 7.27 23.96
CA GLU A 584 -44.19 5.98 24.16
C GLU A 584 -42.65 6.08 24.16
N ALA A 585 -42.09 7.30 24.03
CA ALA A 585 -40.64 7.49 24.10
C ALA A 585 -40.06 6.96 25.43
N PRO A 586 -38.85 6.36 25.41
CA PRO A 586 -38.23 5.77 26.59
C PRO A 586 -38.19 6.71 27.78
N LYS A 587 -38.54 6.21 28.96
CA LYS A 587 -38.50 7.00 30.22
C LYS A 587 -37.11 7.05 30.85
N GLU A 588 -36.18 6.20 30.42
CA GLU A 588 -34.78 6.22 30.84
C GLU A 588 -33.89 6.61 29.66
N VAL A 589 -33.06 7.63 29.84
CA VAL A 589 -32.09 8.14 28.84
C VAL A 589 -30.69 8.16 29.45
N ILE A 590 -29.68 7.86 28.64
CA ILE A 590 -28.28 7.84 29.05
C ILE A 590 -27.49 8.90 28.29
N PHE A 591 -26.86 9.82 29.02
CA PHE A 591 -25.87 10.75 28.47
C PHE A 591 -24.47 10.26 28.77
N ILE A 592 -23.59 10.34 27.78
CA ILE A 592 -22.18 9.98 27.94
C ILE A 592 -21.33 11.15 27.44
N MET A 593 -20.54 11.74 28.34
CA MET A 593 -19.49 12.67 27.98
C MET A 593 -18.27 11.86 27.53
N ASP A 594 -18.09 11.72 26.22
CA ASP A 594 -17.09 10.85 25.61
C ASP A 594 -16.01 11.68 24.91
N PRO A 595 -14.77 11.77 25.45
CA PRO A 595 -13.68 12.50 24.80
C PRO A 595 -13.19 11.82 23.51
N GLY A 596 -13.59 10.57 23.25
CA GLY A 596 -13.30 9.84 22.03
C GLY A 596 -14.33 10.02 20.91
N PHE A 597 -15.44 10.72 21.15
CA PHE A 597 -16.46 11.02 20.15
C PHE A 597 -16.07 12.27 19.34
N GLU A 598 -15.99 12.15 18.01
CA GLU A 598 -15.46 13.20 17.13
C GLU A 598 -16.52 14.20 16.62
N GLY A 599 -17.82 13.88 16.73
CA GLY A 599 -18.92 14.77 16.34
C GLY A 599 -19.19 15.88 17.38
N VAL A 600 -20.33 16.56 17.29
CA VAL A 600 -20.81 17.47 18.37
C VAL A 600 -21.51 16.63 19.44
N ALA A 601 -22.58 15.96 19.03
CA ALA A 601 -23.25 14.90 19.74
C ALA A 601 -23.90 13.95 18.72
N ALA A 602 -24.39 12.81 19.18
CA ALA A 602 -25.27 11.94 18.41
C ALA A 602 -26.07 11.04 19.36
N SER A 603 -27.27 10.65 18.91
CA SER A 603 -28.21 9.85 19.68
C SER A 603 -28.67 8.61 18.91
N ALA A 604 -28.79 7.49 19.61
CA ALA A 604 -29.45 6.30 19.09
C ALA A 604 -30.02 5.47 20.26
N ASN A 605 -31.17 4.83 20.03
CA ASN A 605 -31.98 4.21 21.08
C ASN A 605 -32.27 5.24 22.18
N ASN A 606 -31.89 4.96 23.43
CA ASN A 606 -32.00 5.89 24.54
C ASN A 606 -30.64 6.47 24.99
N ILE A 607 -29.60 6.39 24.15
CA ILE A 607 -28.24 6.83 24.49
C ILE A 607 -27.83 8.00 23.60
N THR A 608 -27.38 9.08 24.24
CA THR A 608 -26.74 10.22 23.60
C THR A 608 -25.27 10.30 24.02
N ARG A 609 -24.36 10.40 23.03
CA ARG A 609 -22.95 10.68 23.26
C ARG A 609 -22.63 12.11 22.90
N PHE A 610 -21.89 12.79 23.77
CA PHE A 610 -21.47 14.17 23.60
C PHE A 610 -19.95 14.24 23.50
N ASN A 611 -19.46 15.02 22.55
CA ASN A 611 -18.04 15.34 22.47
C ASN A 611 -17.68 16.28 23.62
N SER A 612 -16.85 15.80 24.53
CA SER A 612 -16.48 16.57 25.72
C SER A 612 -15.69 17.84 25.38
N ASN A 613 -14.88 17.80 24.31
CA ASN A 613 -14.11 18.96 23.86
C ASN A 613 -14.98 20.05 23.21
N TRP A 614 -16.16 19.70 22.67
CA TRP A 614 -17.09 20.70 22.12
C TRP A 614 -17.45 21.72 23.19
N PHE A 615 -17.80 21.25 24.39
CA PHE A 615 -18.18 22.09 25.53
C PHE A 615 -17.02 22.88 26.14
N VAL A 616 -15.76 22.53 25.84
CA VAL A 616 -14.62 23.40 26.16
C VAL A 616 -14.63 24.65 25.27
N SER A 617 -14.92 24.47 23.98
CA SER A 617 -14.99 25.57 23.00
C SER A 617 -16.34 26.30 22.95
N HIS A 618 -17.43 25.64 23.38
CA HIS A 618 -18.81 26.14 23.33
C HIS A 618 -19.52 25.86 24.66
N PRO A 619 -19.06 26.46 25.78
CA PRO A 619 -19.52 26.11 27.12
C PRO A 619 -20.99 26.45 27.40
N THR A 620 -21.65 27.25 26.54
CA THR A 620 -23.05 27.65 26.70
C THR A 620 -24.02 26.88 25.80
N ASP A 621 -23.55 25.95 24.98
CA ASP A 621 -24.36 25.25 23.97
C ASP A 621 -25.18 24.08 24.53
N TYR A 622 -25.97 24.34 25.58
CA TYR A 622 -26.72 23.33 26.31
C TYR A 622 -27.87 22.74 25.48
N ASP A 623 -28.43 23.49 24.54
CA ASP A 623 -29.55 23.06 23.69
C ASP A 623 -29.15 22.07 22.58
N VAL A 624 -27.86 21.69 22.48
CA VAL A 624 -27.50 20.44 21.81
C VAL A 624 -28.30 19.29 22.41
N VAL A 625 -28.54 19.29 23.73
CA VAL A 625 -29.42 18.31 24.39
C VAL A 625 -30.81 18.29 23.75
N THR A 626 -31.41 19.46 23.51
CA THR A 626 -32.76 19.58 22.94
C THR A 626 -32.86 18.98 21.54
N HIS A 627 -31.83 19.16 20.71
CA HIS A 627 -31.73 18.52 19.40
C HIS A 627 -31.57 17.00 19.53
N GLU A 628 -30.60 16.57 20.33
CA GLU A 628 -30.23 15.16 20.45
C GLU A 628 -31.33 14.27 21.02
N VAL A 629 -32.02 14.74 22.07
CA VAL A 629 -33.11 13.96 22.67
C VAL A 629 -34.35 13.91 21.80
N MET A 630 -34.48 14.82 20.81
CA MET A 630 -35.52 14.70 19.80
C MET A 630 -35.31 13.46 18.94
N HIS A 631 -34.07 13.06 18.65
CA HIS A 631 -33.81 11.80 17.94
C HIS A 631 -34.23 10.56 18.75
N ILE A 632 -34.17 10.64 20.09
CA ILE A 632 -34.72 9.59 20.97
C ILE A 632 -36.25 9.58 20.87
N THR A 633 -36.89 10.75 20.89
CA THR A 633 -38.34 10.88 20.75
C THR A 633 -38.85 10.43 19.38
N GLN A 634 -38.13 10.76 18.30
CA GLN A 634 -38.42 10.33 16.93
C GLN A 634 -38.48 8.80 16.83
N ALA A 635 -37.57 8.10 17.53
CA ALA A 635 -37.47 6.64 17.55
C ALA A 635 -37.47 6.01 16.14
N TYR A 636 -36.91 6.72 15.15
CA TYR A 636 -36.82 6.22 13.78
C TYR A 636 -35.85 5.03 13.73
N THR A 637 -36.27 3.99 13.03
CA THR A 637 -35.43 2.82 12.73
C THR A 637 -34.55 3.09 11.51
N LYS A 638 -33.59 2.20 11.26
CA LYS A 638 -32.74 2.25 10.06
C LYS A 638 -33.51 2.23 8.73
N VAL A 639 -34.78 1.83 8.73
CA VAL A 639 -35.60 1.75 7.51
C VAL A 639 -36.33 3.07 7.23
N ASN A 640 -36.67 3.85 8.25
CA ASN A 640 -37.50 5.05 8.14
C ASN A 640 -36.81 6.35 8.61
N TYR A 641 -35.51 6.33 8.90
CA TYR A 641 -34.75 7.55 9.21
C TYR A 641 -34.48 8.45 7.99
N GLN A 642 -34.81 7.98 6.79
CA GLN A 642 -34.68 8.72 5.53
C GLN A 642 -36.03 9.30 5.10
N PRO A 643 -36.05 10.49 4.48
CA PRO A 643 -34.89 11.28 4.08
C PRO A 643 -34.26 12.07 5.23
N LEU A 644 -32.92 12.09 5.30
CA LEU A 644 -32.15 12.67 6.42
C LEU A 644 -32.49 14.14 6.71
N TRP A 645 -32.80 14.93 5.67
CA TRP A 645 -33.11 16.35 5.83
C TRP A 645 -34.39 16.58 6.66
N VAL A 646 -35.36 15.66 6.63
CA VAL A 646 -36.55 15.71 7.48
C VAL A 646 -36.18 15.38 8.92
N THR A 647 -35.41 14.31 9.13
CA THR A 647 -34.98 13.86 10.46
C THR A 647 -34.22 14.94 11.22
N GLU A 648 -33.19 15.52 10.59
CA GLU A 648 -32.36 16.58 11.16
C GLU A 648 -33.12 17.92 11.23
N GLY A 649 -33.96 18.21 10.24
CA GLY A 649 -34.76 19.43 10.18
C GLY A 649 -35.79 19.52 11.31
N ILE A 650 -36.45 18.40 11.66
CA ILE A 650 -37.37 18.33 12.81
C ILE A 650 -36.61 18.56 14.11
N ALA A 651 -35.43 17.94 14.28
CA ALA A 651 -34.62 18.10 15.49
C ALA A 651 -34.21 19.56 15.72
N ASP A 652 -33.75 20.27 14.68
CA ASP A 652 -33.43 21.70 14.79
C ASP A 652 -34.67 22.61 14.89
N TYR A 653 -35.81 22.21 14.34
CA TYR A 653 -37.09 22.90 14.53
C TYR A 653 -37.54 22.83 15.99
N VAL A 654 -37.45 21.65 16.60
CA VAL A 654 -37.76 21.42 18.01
C VAL A 654 -36.76 22.13 18.91
N ARG A 655 -35.46 22.12 18.57
CA ARG A 655 -34.44 22.89 19.28
C ARG A 655 -34.77 24.38 19.31
N TYR A 656 -35.26 24.95 18.22
CA TYR A 656 -35.66 26.36 18.24
C TYR A 656 -36.89 26.61 19.09
N THR A 657 -37.93 25.77 18.98
CA THR A 657 -39.23 26.01 19.61
C THR A 657 -39.27 25.67 21.10
N LEU A 658 -38.47 24.70 21.55
CA LEU A 658 -38.41 24.26 22.95
C LEU A 658 -37.06 24.55 23.63
N GLY A 659 -36.03 24.95 22.87
CA GLY A 659 -34.72 25.27 23.42
C GLY A 659 -34.76 26.48 24.36
N ARG A 660 -33.93 26.44 25.40
CA ARG A 660 -33.97 27.42 26.52
C ARG A 660 -32.80 28.39 26.54
N TYR A 661 -31.71 28.04 25.86
CA TYR A 661 -30.40 28.68 25.92
C TYR A 661 -29.80 28.97 24.54
N ASN A 662 -30.58 28.88 23.45
CA ASN A 662 -30.10 29.14 22.09
C ASN A 662 -29.46 30.53 21.94
N LYS A 663 -29.99 31.56 22.62
CA LYS A 663 -29.44 32.93 22.58
C LYS A 663 -28.06 32.99 23.23
N GLU A 664 -27.91 32.36 24.39
CA GLU A 664 -26.66 32.24 25.16
C GLU A 664 -25.61 31.40 24.42
N ALA A 665 -26.04 30.47 23.58
CA ALA A 665 -25.19 29.67 22.69
C ALA A 665 -24.82 30.38 21.37
N ASN A 666 -25.34 31.60 21.13
CA ASN A 666 -25.30 32.27 19.82
C ASN A 666 -25.80 31.36 18.68
N TRP A 667 -26.80 30.54 18.98
CA TRP A 667 -27.44 29.63 18.03
C TRP A 667 -28.71 30.28 17.50
N TYR A 668 -28.80 30.41 16.19
CA TYR A 668 -29.94 30.98 15.48
C TYR A 668 -30.11 30.31 14.12
N TRP A 669 -31.31 30.38 13.57
CA TRP A 669 -31.53 30.03 12.16
C TRP A 669 -30.91 31.09 11.25
N PRO A 670 -30.15 30.70 10.23
CA PRO A 670 -29.68 31.66 9.25
C PRO A 670 -30.86 32.22 8.43
N ASP A 671 -30.79 33.50 8.06
CA ASP A 671 -31.71 34.06 7.08
C ASP A 671 -31.63 33.31 5.75
N TYR A 672 -32.76 33.28 5.04
CA TYR A 672 -32.81 32.69 3.71
C TYR A 672 -31.85 33.42 2.76
N LYS A 673 -31.06 32.65 2.00
CA LYS A 673 -30.16 33.14 0.96
C LYS A 673 -30.34 32.36 -0.33
N ALA A 674 -30.19 33.04 -1.46
CA ALA A 674 -30.20 32.39 -2.77
C ALA A 674 -29.15 31.27 -2.82
N GLY A 675 -29.56 30.10 -3.30
CA GLY A 675 -28.72 28.89 -3.38
C GLY A 675 -28.99 27.86 -2.29
N GLN A 676 -29.77 28.19 -1.26
CA GLN A 676 -30.22 27.22 -0.24
C GLN A 676 -31.39 26.36 -0.75
N ASN A 677 -31.56 25.18 -0.15
CA ASN A 677 -32.65 24.24 -0.43
C ASN A 677 -33.23 23.62 0.86
N TYR A 678 -34.50 23.20 0.84
CA TYR A 678 -35.11 22.47 1.97
C TYR A 678 -34.40 21.16 2.31
N THR A 679 -33.62 20.60 1.37
CA THR A 679 -32.80 19.39 1.58
C THR A 679 -31.44 19.65 2.24
N ASP A 680 -31.06 20.91 2.50
CA ASP A 680 -29.79 21.25 3.16
C ASP A 680 -29.74 20.84 4.66
N ALA A 681 -30.84 20.28 5.19
CA ALA A 681 -31.00 19.78 6.54
C ALA A 681 -30.82 20.85 7.64
N TYR A 682 -30.87 20.40 8.91
CA TYR A 682 -30.57 21.21 10.09
C TYR A 682 -31.31 22.57 10.08
N ARG A 683 -30.61 23.65 10.47
CA ARG A 683 -31.12 25.01 10.63
C ARG A 683 -31.83 25.58 9.39
N ILE A 684 -31.40 25.18 8.19
CA ILE A 684 -32.01 25.65 6.93
C ILE A 684 -33.42 25.07 6.80
N THR A 685 -33.51 23.75 6.91
CA THR A 685 -34.79 23.04 6.87
C THR A 685 -35.68 23.45 8.05
N ALA A 686 -35.13 23.56 9.25
CA ALA A 686 -35.87 23.94 10.46
C ALA A 686 -36.58 25.29 10.33
N ARG A 687 -35.93 26.30 9.73
CA ARG A 687 -36.53 27.62 9.48
C ARG A 687 -37.70 27.52 8.49
N PHE A 688 -37.58 26.67 7.48
CA PHE A 688 -38.67 26.41 6.54
C PHE A 688 -39.82 25.63 7.17
N PHE A 689 -39.53 24.65 8.01
CA PHE A 689 -40.50 23.93 8.82
C PHE A 689 -41.30 24.85 9.74
N TYR A 690 -40.64 25.83 10.37
CA TYR A 690 -41.34 26.84 11.14
C TYR A 690 -42.22 27.75 10.30
N TRP A 691 -41.78 28.13 9.10
CA TRP A 691 -42.63 28.86 8.16
C TRP A 691 -43.86 28.03 7.75
N LEU A 692 -43.72 26.72 7.50
CA LEU A 692 -44.86 25.85 7.21
C LEU A 692 -45.85 25.80 8.37
N GLU A 693 -45.36 25.58 9.59
CA GLU A 693 -46.17 25.51 10.80
C GLU A 693 -46.98 26.80 11.03
N THR A 694 -46.39 27.96 10.74
CA THR A 694 -46.99 29.28 11.05
C THR A 694 -47.80 29.88 9.90
N LYS A 695 -47.43 29.60 8.64
CA LYS A 695 -48.00 30.27 7.45
C LYS A 695 -48.79 29.34 6.52
N ARG A 696 -48.68 28.02 6.69
CA ARG A 696 -49.36 27.05 5.82
C ARG A 696 -50.31 26.14 6.58
N LYS A 697 -49.82 25.40 7.56
CA LYS A 697 -50.65 24.47 8.33
C LYS A 697 -50.09 24.26 9.73
N LYS A 698 -50.84 24.69 10.74
CA LYS A 698 -50.55 24.37 12.13
C LYS A 698 -50.70 22.86 12.38
N GLY A 699 -49.75 22.26 13.08
CA GLY A 699 -49.70 20.83 13.41
C GLY A 699 -48.97 19.96 12.38
N ILE A 700 -48.42 20.56 11.31
CA ILE A 700 -47.80 19.80 10.22
C ILE A 700 -46.50 19.12 10.66
N MET A 701 -45.77 19.69 11.63
CA MET A 701 -44.53 19.08 12.13
C MET A 701 -44.78 17.81 12.95
N GLN A 702 -45.84 17.76 13.77
CA GLN A 702 -46.24 16.54 14.48
C GLN A 702 -46.74 15.47 13.51
N ALA A 703 -47.50 15.87 12.48
CA ALA A 703 -47.95 14.96 11.43
C ALA A 703 -46.76 14.37 10.65
N LEU A 704 -45.77 15.18 10.32
CA LEU A 704 -44.56 14.76 9.60
C LEU A 704 -43.71 13.79 10.41
N ASP A 705 -43.45 14.12 11.69
CA ASP A 705 -42.73 13.24 12.62
C ASP A 705 -43.43 11.89 12.77
N LYS A 706 -44.75 11.91 12.94
CA LYS A 706 -45.55 10.68 13.02
C LYS A 706 -45.47 9.85 11.73
N ALA A 707 -45.57 10.46 10.55
CA ALA A 707 -45.50 9.75 9.28
C ALA A 707 -44.12 9.09 9.06
N MET A 708 -43.05 9.81 9.43
CA MET A 708 -41.69 9.27 9.44
C MET A 708 -41.56 8.11 10.43
N ARG A 709 -42.04 8.26 11.67
CA ARG A 709 -41.97 7.21 12.70
C ARG A 709 -42.75 5.95 12.32
N GLU A 710 -43.90 6.09 11.68
CA GLU A 710 -44.73 4.97 11.22
C GLU A 710 -44.25 4.37 9.89
N GLY A 711 -43.26 4.99 9.23
CA GLY A 711 -42.74 4.54 7.93
C GLY A 711 -43.72 4.75 6.78
N THR A 712 -44.66 5.69 6.92
CA THR A 712 -45.70 6.03 5.94
C THR A 712 -45.40 7.30 5.15
N TYR A 713 -44.29 7.96 5.44
CA TYR A 713 -43.85 9.16 4.72
C TYR A 713 -43.51 8.85 3.25
N ASP A 714 -44.12 9.61 2.34
CA ASP A 714 -43.81 9.70 0.92
C ASP A 714 -43.86 11.17 0.46
N GLU A 715 -43.43 11.46 -0.79
CA GLU A 715 -43.45 12.83 -1.31
C GLU A 715 -44.88 13.41 -1.40
N ASP A 716 -45.90 12.56 -1.50
CA ASP A 716 -47.31 12.97 -1.52
C ASP A 716 -47.80 13.45 -0.16
N PHE A 717 -47.05 13.21 0.94
CA PHE A 717 -47.36 13.75 2.26
C PHE A 717 -47.66 15.26 2.20
N TRP A 718 -46.83 16.01 1.48
CA TRP A 718 -46.92 17.47 1.44
C TRP A 718 -48.19 17.95 0.75
N SER A 719 -48.55 17.35 -0.38
CA SER A 719 -49.77 17.70 -1.12
C SER A 719 -51.03 17.25 -0.38
N LYS A 720 -51.00 16.09 0.29
CA LYS A 720 -52.09 15.61 1.15
C LYS A 720 -52.34 16.56 2.32
N GLU A 721 -51.26 17.03 2.97
CA GLU A 721 -51.37 17.88 4.15
C GLU A 721 -51.70 19.34 3.81
N THR A 722 -51.15 19.88 2.72
CA THR A 722 -51.20 21.33 2.43
C THR A 722 -51.91 21.72 1.14
N GLY A 723 -52.17 20.76 0.24
CA GLY A 723 -52.65 21.03 -1.12
C GLY A 723 -51.57 21.41 -2.13
N GLU A 724 -50.33 21.62 -1.69
CA GLU A 724 -49.16 21.97 -2.53
C GLU A 724 -48.06 20.91 -2.42
N SER A 725 -47.29 20.68 -3.48
CA SER A 725 -46.08 19.86 -3.42
C SER A 725 -44.97 20.55 -2.63
N ILE A 726 -43.99 19.78 -2.13
CA ILE A 726 -42.84 20.33 -1.38
C ILE A 726 -42.05 21.39 -2.17
N ASN A 727 -41.98 21.24 -3.50
CA ASN A 727 -41.30 22.20 -4.36
C ASN A 727 -42.08 23.51 -4.50
N GLU A 728 -43.41 23.45 -4.58
CA GLU A 728 -44.28 24.64 -4.59
C GLU A 728 -44.23 25.37 -3.24
N LEU A 729 -44.27 24.63 -2.14
CA LEU A 729 -44.10 25.17 -0.79
C LEU A 729 -42.75 25.86 -0.61
N TRP A 730 -41.66 25.25 -1.11
CA TRP A 730 -40.34 25.87 -1.08
C TRP A 730 -40.27 27.12 -1.94
N ASN A 731 -40.87 27.11 -3.14
CA ASN A 731 -40.93 28.31 -3.99
C ASN A 731 -41.67 29.46 -3.31
N SER A 732 -42.82 29.16 -2.70
CA SER A 732 -43.57 30.12 -1.87
C SER A 732 -42.72 30.67 -0.72
N TYR A 733 -41.96 29.82 -0.03
CA TYR A 733 -41.05 30.25 1.03
C TYR A 733 -39.95 31.17 0.52
N LYS A 734 -39.37 30.91 -0.66
CA LYS A 734 -38.33 31.78 -1.25
C LYS A 734 -38.88 33.18 -1.59
N GLU A 735 -40.11 33.26 -2.05
CA GLU A 735 -40.77 34.53 -2.38
C GLU A 735 -41.16 35.30 -1.12
N HIS A 736 -41.53 34.59 -0.05
CA HIS A 736 -41.98 35.15 1.22
C HIS A 736 -41.28 34.51 2.43
N PRO A 737 -39.95 34.70 2.60
CA PRO A 737 -39.15 33.96 3.59
C PRO A 737 -39.29 34.50 5.01
N SER A 738 -40.15 35.48 5.26
CA SER A 738 -40.32 36.07 6.59
C SER A 738 -40.95 35.06 7.56
N VAL A 739 -40.29 34.84 8.69
CA VAL A 739 -40.83 34.14 9.85
C VAL A 739 -40.88 35.18 10.99
N ASP A 740 -42.06 35.40 11.54
CA ASP A 740 -42.28 36.43 12.58
C ASP A 740 -41.75 35.98 13.95
#